data_AF-A0A6J2FH93-F1
#
_entry.id   AF-A0A6J2FH93-F1
#
_cell.length_a   1.000
_cell.length_b   1.000
_cell.length_c   1.000
_cell.angle_alpha   90.00
_cell.angle_beta   90.00
_cell.angle_gamma   90.00
#
_symmetry.space_group_name_H-M   'P 1'
#
loop_
_entity.id
_entity.type
_entity.pdbx_description
1 polymer ?
#
loop_
_entity_poly.entity_id
_entity_poly.type
_entity_poly.pdbx_seq_one_letter_code
_entity_poly.pdbx_strand_id
1 'polypeptide(L)'
;MKLEAVTPFLGKYRPFVGRCCQTCTPKSWESLFHRSIMDLGFCNVVLVKEENTRFRGWLVRRLCYFLWSLEQRIPPCQDAPQKIMESTRVQNVISGRVPGGTGEGQVPGLVKKEVQRILGHIQAPIHPFLLRLFSWALLRFLNCVFLNVQLHKGQMKMVHKAAQAQGLPLVLLSTHKSLLDGILLPFVLLSQGLGVLRVAWDPRTCSPTLRALLKKLGGLFLPQEANLTLDSPEGVLARAVVHAAVEQLLVSRQPLLIFLEEHPGAQGPRLSALGQTWLGLVVQAVQVGVIPDAMLVPVAITYDLVPDAPCDVYHALAPLGLWTGALAVLRSLRGWGHSPRVCVRVHLAQPFSLQEYTINARSCWGSRQTLEQLLQPIVLGQCTVVPDTEKEQEWTPATGPLLAFKEEDQLLVRRLSRHVLNASVTSSAVMSTAIMATLLLFKHQKGVFLSQLLGEFSWLTEETLLRGFDVGFSGQLRCLVQHTLSLLRAHVALLRVHQGDLLVVPRPGPSFTHLARLSAELLPAFLSEAVGACAVRGLLAGRMPPEGPWELQGIELLSQNELYRQILLLLHLLPQDLLLLQPCQSSYCYCQEVLDRLIQCGLLVAEETPGSRPACDTGRQRLSAKLLWKPSGDFTDSDSDDFEEAEGRYFRLSQQSRCPDFFLFLCRLLSPLLKAFAQAATFLHRGQLPDTESGYTEQLLQFLQATAQEEGFFECADQNLAISAIWTFRDLGVLQQTPSPAGPMLCLSPTFTSRENQEKLEQFIRQFICS
;
A
#
# COMPACT_ATOMS: atom_id res chain seq x y z
N MET A 1 32.50 31.04 -20.79
CA MET A 1 31.95 29.88 -20.04
C MET A 1 31.47 28.88 -21.08
N LYS A 2 32.13 27.71 -21.17
CA LYS A 2 31.72 26.64 -22.09
C LYS A 2 30.40 26.08 -21.58
N LEU A 3 29.40 25.99 -22.44
CA LEU A 3 28.18 25.21 -22.20
C LEU A 3 28.62 23.75 -22.01
N GLU A 4 28.81 23.32 -20.77
CA GLU A 4 28.85 21.90 -20.45
C GLU A 4 27.54 21.30 -20.92
N ALA A 5 27.61 20.37 -21.86
CA ALA A 5 26.47 19.58 -22.29
C ALA A 5 25.95 18.82 -21.06
N VAL A 6 24.88 19.34 -20.44
CA VAL A 6 24.30 18.80 -19.21
C VAL A 6 23.64 17.46 -19.55
N THR A 7 24.35 16.36 -19.30
CA THR A 7 23.82 15.01 -19.49
C THR A 7 22.75 14.74 -18.44
N PRO A 8 21.54 14.28 -18.82
CA PRO A 8 20.51 13.94 -17.86
C PRO A 8 20.97 12.78 -16.96
N PHE A 9 20.68 12.90 -15.66
CA PHE A 9 21.08 11.95 -14.62
C PHE A 9 20.41 10.55 -14.80
N LEU A 10 19.21 10.52 -15.39
CA LEU A 10 18.41 9.33 -15.62
C LEU A 10 17.96 9.28 -17.09
N GLY A 11 18.61 8.45 -17.89
CA GLY A 11 18.33 8.37 -19.33
C GLY A 11 18.63 7.03 -20.03
N LYS A 12 19.10 5.99 -19.35
CA LYS A 12 19.52 4.73 -20.02
C LYS A 12 18.62 3.51 -19.74
N TYR A 13 18.03 3.38 -18.55
CA TYR A 13 17.15 2.25 -18.25
C TYR A 13 16.17 2.62 -17.13
N ARG A 14 14.87 2.44 -17.38
CA ARG A 14 13.83 2.44 -16.34
C ARG A 14 13.10 1.11 -16.41
N PRO A 15 12.96 0.38 -15.30
CA PRO A 15 12.19 -0.85 -15.30
C PRO A 15 10.72 -0.53 -15.57
N PHE A 16 10.05 -1.42 -16.30
CA PHE A 16 8.59 -1.38 -16.36
C PHE A 16 8.02 -1.99 -15.08
N VAL A 17 7.32 -1.17 -14.30
CA VAL A 17 6.69 -1.56 -13.05
C VAL A 17 5.21 -1.91 -13.23
N GLY A 18 4.71 -2.82 -12.38
CA GLY A 18 3.30 -3.17 -12.32
C GLY A 18 2.86 -4.22 -13.34
N ARG A 19 3.63 -5.29 -13.57
CA ARG A 19 3.07 -6.49 -14.21
C ARG A 19 2.12 -7.22 -13.26
N CYS A 20 1.09 -7.87 -13.80
CA CYS A 20 0.19 -8.67 -12.99
C CYS A 20 0.90 -9.97 -12.52
N CYS A 21 0.33 -10.67 -11.54
CA CYS A 21 0.93 -11.89 -11.00
C CYS A 21 0.89 -13.02 -12.04
N GLN A 22 2.04 -13.64 -12.31
CA GLN A 22 2.13 -14.74 -13.27
C GLN A 22 1.42 -16.00 -12.77
N THR A 23 1.50 -16.29 -11.47
CA THR A 23 0.86 -17.47 -10.84
C THR A 23 -0.65 -17.36 -10.83
N CYS A 24 -1.19 -16.20 -10.40
CA CYS A 24 -2.64 -16.02 -10.28
C CYS A 24 -3.32 -15.68 -11.61
N THR A 25 -2.62 -15.01 -12.53
CA THR A 25 -3.21 -14.45 -13.76
C THR A 25 -2.34 -14.65 -15.01
N PRO A 26 -1.99 -15.89 -15.37
CA PRO A 26 -1.07 -16.18 -16.48
C PRO A 26 -1.55 -15.68 -17.85
N LYS A 27 -2.85 -15.80 -18.17
CA LYS A 27 -3.43 -15.35 -19.46
C LYS A 27 -3.45 -13.83 -19.56
N SER A 28 -3.81 -13.14 -18.47
CA SER A 28 -3.75 -11.68 -18.41
C SER A 28 -2.30 -11.18 -18.52
N TRP A 29 -1.34 -11.92 -17.95
CA TRP A 29 0.09 -11.59 -17.98
C TRP A 29 0.65 -11.54 -19.41
N GLU A 30 0.27 -12.49 -20.27
CA GLU A 30 0.77 -12.58 -21.65
C GLU A 30 0.09 -11.61 -22.63
N SER A 31 -1.20 -11.31 -22.45
CA SER A 31 -2.03 -10.72 -23.51
C SER A 31 -1.94 -9.18 -23.64
N LEU A 32 -1.73 -8.48 -22.53
CA LEU A 32 -1.85 -7.02 -22.45
C LEU A 32 -0.52 -6.26 -22.48
N PHE A 33 0.60 -6.93 -22.18
CA PHE A 33 1.92 -6.33 -22.17
C PHE A 33 2.69 -6.59 -23.48
N HIS A 34 3.29 -5.53 -24.05
CA HIS A 34 4.17 -5.59 -25.22
C HIS A 34 5.43 -4.75 -24.94
N ARG A 35 6.61 -5.16 -25.42
CA ARG A 35 7.88 -4.46 -25.13
C ARG A 35 7.86 -2.99 -25.59
N SER A 36 7.17 -2.68 -26.68
CA SER A 36 6.99 -1.31 -27.21
C SER A 36 6.24 -0.36 -26.27
N ILE A 37 5.62 -0.88 -25.20
CA ILE A 37 4.90 -0.08 -24.20
C ILE A 37 5.88 0.72 -23.35
N MET A 38 7.08 0.20 -23.12
CA MET A 38 8.13 0.83 -22.32
C MET A 38 8.65 2.13 -22.96
N ASP A 39 8.63 2.21 -24.29
CA ASP A 39 9.22 3.33 -25.04
C ASP A 39 8.30 4.57 -25.11
N LEU A 40 7.05 4.46 -24.65
CA LEU A 40 6.04 5.50 -24.85
C LEU A 40 6.16 6.70 -23.90
N GLY A 41 7.08 6.64 -22.92
CA GLY A 41 7.42 7.74 -22.03
C GLY A 41 6.25 8.25 -21.17
N PHE A 42 6.43 9.44 -20.61
CA PHE A 42 5.49 10.07 -19.67
C PHE A 42 4.72 11.23 -20.29
N CYS A 43 3.51 11.47 -19.78
CA CYS A 43 2.67 12.61 -20.09
C CYS A 43 2.48 13.47 -18.83
N ASN A 44 2.66 14.79 -18.95
CA ASN A 44 2.19 15.71 -17.91
C ASN A 44 0.74 16.09 -18.21
N VAL A 45 -0.18 15.59 -17.39
CA VAL A 45 -1.62 15.75 -17.61
C VAL A 45 -2.09 17.18 -17.38
N VAL A 46 -1.42 17.89 -16.48
CA VAL A 46 -1.77 19.25 -16.08
C VAL A 46 -1.29 20.28 -17.11
N LEU A 47 -0.26 19.95 -17.88
CA LEU A 47 0.27 20.79 -18.95
C LEU A 47 -0.51 20.60 -20.26
N VAL A 48 -1.65 21.26 -20.37
CA VAL A 48 -2.40 21.32 -21.63
C VAL A 48 -1.85 22.43 -22.53
N LYS A 49 -1.37 22.04 -23.70
CA LYS A 49 -0.89 22.95 -24.75
C LYS A 49 -1.89 23.00 -25.91
N GLU A 50 -1.66 23.94 -26.82
CA GLU A 50 -2.42 24.12 -28.06
C GLU A 50 -2.47 22.84 -28.93
N GLU A 51 -1.44 21.99 -28.84
CA GLU A 51 -1.38 20.70 -29.55
C GLU A 51 -2.39 19.65 -29.05
N ASN A 52 -2.88 19.81 -27.83
CA ASN A 52 -3.88 18.90 -27.25
C ASN A 52 -5.31 19.29 -27.61
N THR A 53 -5.52 20.43 -28.27
CA THR A 53 -6.83 20.94 -28.70
C THR A 53 -6.94 20.93 -30.22
N ARG A 54 -8.16 20.85 -30.76
CA ARG A 54 -8.38 20.90 -32.22
C ARG A 54 -8.11 22.27 -32.83
N PHE A 55 -8.14 23.32 -32.01
CA PHE A 55 -7.99 24.70 -32.43
C PHE A 55 -6.52 25.15 -32.38
N ARG A 56 -6.15 26.09 -33.25
CA ARG A 56 -4.82 26.73 -33.27
C ARG A 56 -4.96 28.25 -33.19
N GLY A 57 -3.99 28.95 -32.58
CA GLY A 57 -3.93 30.41 -32.51
C GLY A 57 -3.68 31.02 -31.12
N TRP A 58 -3.49 32.33 -31.07
CA TRP A 58 -3.12 33.07 -29.85
C TRP A 58 -4.20 33.01 -28.75
N LEU A 59 -5.48 33.14 -29.11
CA LEU A 59 -6.60 33.00 -28.16
C LEU A 59 -6.67 31.58 -27.58
N VAL A 60 -6.36 30.57 -28.39
CA VAL A 60 -6.33 29.16 -27.96
C VAL A 60 -5.24 28.95 -26.91
N ARG A 61 -4.08 29.61 -27.02
CA ARG A 61 -3.03 29.51 -25.98
C ARG A 61 -3.49 30.03 -24.62
N ARG A 62 -4.34 31.05 -24.58
CA ARG A 62 -4.90 31.61 -23.34
C ARG A 62 -6.14 30.86 -22.82
N LEU A 63 -6.91 30.25 -23.71
CA LEU A 63 -8.15 29.54 -23.40
C LEU A 63 -8.03 28.01 -23.54
N CYS A 64 -6.81 27.48 -23.66
CA CYS A 64 -6.54 26.06 -23.92
C CYS A 64 -7.21 25.15 -22.89
N TYR A 65 -7.15 25.52 -21.62
CA TYR A 65 -7.81 24.79 -20.54
C TYR A 65 -9.33 24.74 -20.68
N PHE A 66 -9.94 25.85 -21.12
CA PHE A 66 -11.39 25.93 -21.31
C PHE A 66 -11.82 25.14 -22.54
N LEU A 67 -11.15 25.34 -23.67
CA LEU A 67 -11.43 24.62 -24.92
C LEU A 67 -11.26 23.12 -24.77
N TRP A 68 -10.18 22.69 -24.11
CA TRP A 68 -9.93 21.29 -23.82
C TRP A 68 -11.02 20.67 -22.94
N SER A 69 -11.50 21.39 -21.92
CA SER A 69 -12.62 20.90 -21.07
C SER A 69 -13.93 20.74 -21.85
N LEU A 70 -14.18 21.58 -22.86
CA LEU A 70 -15.37 21.47 -23.72
C LEU A 70 -15.30 20.28 -24.69
N GLU A 71 -14.10 19.93 -25.15
CA GLU A 71 -13.87 18.81 -26.08
C GLU A 71 -14.01 17.43 -25.43
N GLN A 72 -14.10 17.34 -24.10
CA GLN A 72 -14.29 16.07 -23.40
C GLN A 72 -15.63 15.41 -23.77
N ARG A 73 -15.53 14.15 -24.23
CA ARG A 73 -16.68 13.30 -24.54
C ARG A 73 -17.25 12.72 -23.25
N ILE A 74 -18.43 13.18 -22.88
CA ILE A 74 -19.17 12.68 -21.72
C ILE A 74 -20.40 11.93 -22.26
N PRO A 75 -20.43 10.60 -22.23
CA PRO A 75 -21.61 9.87 -22.67
C PRO A 75 -22.80 10.19 -21.75
N PRO A 76 -24.01 10.40 -22.30
CA PRO A 76 -25.20 10.58 -21.48
C PRO A 76 -25.51 9.27 -20.74
N CYS A 77 -25.66 9.35 -19.41
CA CYS A 77 -26.09 8.21 -18.59
C CYS A 77 -27.62 8.11 -18.66
N GLN A 78 -28.16 7.30 -19.58
CA GLN A 78 -29.60 7.06 -19.69
C GLN A 78 -30.02 5.83 -18.86
N ASP A 79 -31.13 5.97 -18.14
CA ASP A 79 -31.99 4.89 -17.61
C ASP A 79 -31.50 4.02 -16.43
N ALA A 80 -30.67 4.56 -15.54
CA ALA A 80 -30.25 3.83 -14.32
C ALA A 80 -31.37 3.59 -13.26
N PRO A 81 -32.22 4.58 -12.90
CA PRO A 81 -33.09 4.41 -11.72
C PRO A 81 -34.29 3.47 -11.94
N GLN A 82 -34.84 3.40 -13.16
CA GLN A 82 -35.96 2.51 -13.48
C GLN A 82 -35.52 1.04 -13.48
N LYS A 83 -34.36 0.73 -14.10
CA LYS A 83 -33.79 -0.63 -14.11
C LYS A 83 -33.42 -1.16 -12.73
N ILE A 84 -33.00 -0.29 -11.80
CA ILE A 84 -32.71 -0.69 -10.41
C ILE A 84 -34.01 -1.08 -9.68
N MET A 85 -35.10 -0.34 -9.89
CA MET A 85 -36.42 -0.70 -9.34
C MET A 85 -36.98 -2.00 -9.92
N GLU A 86 -36.60 -2.35 -11.14
CA GLU A 86 -37.01 -3.59 -11.81
C GLU A 86 -36.15 -4.80 -11.44
N SER A 87 -35.06 -4.61 -10.69
CA SER A 87 -34.19 -5.72 -10.30
C SER A 87 -34.92 -6.73 -9.41
N THR A 88 -34.73 -8.02 -9.69
CA THR A 88 -35.38 -9.13 -8.97
C THR A 88 -35.10 -9.10 -7.47
N ARG A 89 -33.88 -8.75 -7.06
CA ARG A 89 -33.50 -8.62 -5.63
C ARG A 89 -34.31 -7.55 -4.91
N VAL A 90 -34.48 -6.37 -5.51
CA VAL A 90 -35.24 -5.27 -4.92
C VAL A 90 -36.74 -5.60 -4.93
N GLN A 91 -37.25 -6.21 -6.01
CA GLN A 91 -38.64 -6.65 -6.08
C GLN A 91 -38.97 -7.72 -5.03
N ASN A 92 -38.09 -8.70 -4.80
CA ASN A 92 -38.27 -9.75 -3.80
C ASN A 92 -38.34 -9.19 -2.36
N VAL A 93 -37.51 -8.19 -2.04
CA VAL A 93 -37.55 -7.52 -0.74
C VAL A 93 -38.81 -6.65 -0.60
N ILE A 94 -39.23 -6.00 -1.69
CA ILE A 94 -40.47 -5.23 -1.71
C ILE A 94 -41.68 -6.15 -1.51
N SER A 95 -41.75 -7.29 -2.19
CA SER A 95 -42.86 -8.25 -2.07
C SER A 95 -42.89 -8.93 -0.70
N GLY A 96 -41.73 -9.25 -0.12
CA GLY A 96 -41.64 -9.82 1.23
C GLY A 96 -42.07 -8.86 2.35
N ARG A 97 -42.12 -7.55 2.09
CA ARG A 97 -42.64 -6.54 3.02
C ARG A 97 -44.14 -6.28 2.88
N VAL A 98 -44.81 -6.82 1.86
CA VAL A 98 -46.26 -6.70 1.71
C VAL A 98 -46.90 -7.79 2.60
N PRO A 99 -47.64 -7.43 3.67
CA PRO A 99 -48.35 -8.42 4.46
C PRO A 99 -49.40 -9.11 3.58
N GLY A 100 -49.36 -10.44 3.51
CA GLY A 100 -50.45 -11.23 2.96
C GLY A 100 -51.66 -11.14 3.88
N GLY A 101 -52.45 -10.08 3.75
CA GLY A 101 -53.66 -9.89 4.58
C GLY A 101 -54.28 -8.51 4.42
N THR A 102 -55.28 -8.43 3.53
CA THR A 102 -56.43 -7.51 3.58
C THR A 102 -56.18 -6.07 4.07
N GLY A 103 -55.90 -5.16 3.14
CA GLY A 103 -55.94 -3.71 3.36
C GLY A 103 -55.39 -2.92 2.16
N GLU A 104 -56.26 -2.28 1.39
CA GLU A 104 -55.98 -1.60 0.13
C GLU A 104 -55.01 -0.39 0.28
N GLY A 105 -54.00 -0.31 -0.60
CA GLY A 105 -53.77 0.92 -1.38
C GLY A 105 -52.50 1.78 -1.17
N GLN A 106 -51.79 1.76 -0.03
CA GLN A 106 -50.74 2.79 0.21
C GLN A 106 -49.29 2.30 0.37
N VAL A 107 -49.06 1.01 0.65
CA VAL A 107 -47.72 0.45 0.94
C VAL A 107 -46.72 0.50 -0.24
N PRO A 108 -47.10 0.25 -1.52
CA PRO A 108 -46.14 0.24 -2.62
C PRO A 108 -45.52 1.61 -2.92
N GLY A 109 -46.27 2.69 -2.73
CA GLY A 109 -45.80 4.05 -3.01
C GLY A 109 -44.76 4.54 -2.01
N LEU A 110 -44.92 4.19 -0.73
CA LEU A 110 -43.99 4.57 0.34
C LEU A 110 -42.64 3.86 0.19
N VAL A 111 -42.66 2.54 -0.08
CA VAL A 111 -41.43 1.76 -0.28
C VAL A 111 -40.70 2.20 -1.55
N LYS A 112 -41.42 2.56 -2.62
CA LYS A 112 -40.81 3.14 -3.82
C LYS A 112 -40.11 4.48 -3.54
N LYS A 113 -40.73 5.36 -2.74
CA LYS A 113 -40.11 6.61 -2.29
C LYS A 113 -38.86 6.35 -1.45
N GLU A 114 -38.89 5.31 -0.61
CA GLU A 114 -37.76 4.93 0.21
C GLU A 114 -36.59 4.38 -0.62
N VAL A 115 -36.85 3.53 -1.61
CA VAL A 115 -35.83 3.08 -2.57
C VAL A 115 -35.24 4.27 -3.34
N GLN A 116 -36.06 5.24 -3.75
CA GLN A 116 -35.57 6.46 -4.41
C GLN A 116 -34.74 7.34 -3.47
N ARG A 117 -35.09 7.42 -2.17
CA ARG A 117 -34.31 8.11 -1.14
C ARG A 117 -32.93 7.47 -0.99
N ILE A 118 -32.89 6.14 -0.83
CA ILE A 118 -31.65 5.37 -0.71
C ILE A 118 -30.82 5.50 -2.00
N LEU A 119 -31.44 5.44 -3.18
CA LEU A 119 -30.75 5.61 -4.45
C LEU A 119 -30.16 7.02 -4.60
N GLY A 120 -30.89 8.05 -4.19
CA GLY A 120 -30.40 9.43 -4.11
C GLY A 120 -29.27 9.62 -3.09
N HIS A 121 -29.22 8.75 -2.07
CA HIS A 121 -28.06 8.66 -1.18
C HIS A 121 -26.84 8.04 -1.85
N ILE A 122 -27.04 7.07 -2.74
CA ILE A 122 -25.96 6.34 -3.41
C ILE A 122 -25.37 7.13 -4.57
N GLN A 123 -26.20 7.55 -5.53
CA GLN A 123 -25.74 8.14 -6.79
C GLN A 123 -26.67 9.25 -7.29
N ALA A 124 -26.11 10.19 -8.05
CA ALA A 124 -26.86 11.19 -8.79
C ALA A 124 -26.60 11.07 -10.31
N PRO A 125 -27.56 11.53 -11.15
CA PRO A 125 -27.31 11.65 -12.58
C PRO A 125 -26.14 12.61 -12.83
N ILE A 126 -25.26 12.22 -13.76
CA ILE A 126 -24.09 13.02 -14.13
C ILE A 126 -24.59 14.25 -14.89
N HIS A 127 -24.12 15.43 -14.48
CA HIS A 127 -24.38 16.68 -15.21
C HIS A 127 -23.15 17.07 -16.05
N PRO A 128 -23.20 16.93 -17.39
CA PRO A 128 -22.05 17.19 -18.25
C PRO A 128 -21.52 18.62 -18.15
N PHE A 129 -22.42 19.61 -18.02
CA PHE A 129 -22.03 21.01 -17.88
C PHE A 129 -21.23 21.27 -16.59
N LEU A 130 -21.69 20.72 -15.47
CA LEU A 130 -20.98 20.85 -14.19
C LEU A 130 -19.63 20.13 -14.23
N LEU A 131 -19.55 18.96 -14.86
CA LEU A 131 -18.30 18.23 -15.00
C LEU A 131 -17.28 19.01 -15.83
N ARG A 132 -17.70 19.66 -16.92
CA ARG A 132 -16.82 20.51 -17.75
C ARG A 132 -16.31 21.73 -16.99
N LEU A 133 -17.21 22.44 -16.30
CA LEU A 133 -16.85 23.59 -15.47
C LEU A 133 -15.89 23.20 -14.35
N PHE A 134 -16.17 22.09 -13.67
CA PHE A 134 -15.32 21.56 -12.61
C PHE A 134 -13.96 21.13 -13.16
N SER A 135 -13.91 20.44 -14.29
CA SER A 135 -12.66 20.02 -14.94
C SER A 135 -11.79 21.22 -15.32
N TRP A 136 -12.38 22.31 -15.83
CA TRP A 136 -11.67 23.56 -16.11
C TRP A 136 -11.11 24.20 -14.83
N ALA A 137 -11.93 24.31 -13.78
CA ALA A 137 -11.52 24.89 -12.51
C ALA A 137 -10.42 24.07 -11.83
N LEU A 138 -10.56 22.74 -11.85
CA LEU A 138 -9.61 21.79 -11.29
C LEU A 138 -8.28 21.83 -12.03
N LEU A 139 -8.28 21.85 -13.37
CA LEU A 139 -7.05 21.97 -14.16
C LEU A 139 -6.27 23.24 -13.82
N ARG A 140 -6.98 24.35 -13.58
CA ARG A 140 -6.35 25.59 -13.12
C ARG A 140 -5.76 25.39 -11.73
N PHE A 141 -6.52 24.85 -10.78
CA PHE A 141 -6.03 24.57 -9.42
C PHE A 141 -4.79 23.65 -9.41
N LEU A 142 -4.81 22.55 -10.17
CA LEU A 142 -3.71 21.60 -10.24
C LEU A 142 -2.43 22.24 -10.83
N ASN A 143 -2.56 23.10 -11.85
CA ASN A 143 -1.42 23.88 -12.39
C ASN A 143 -0.82 24.86 -11.36
N CYS A 144 -1.59 25.24 -10.34
CA CYS A 144 -1.12 26.14 -9.29
C CYS A 144 -0.35 25.39 -8.20
N VAL A 145 -0.85 24.21 -7.81
CA VAL A 145 -0.29 23.41 -6.70
C VAL A 145 0.88 22.54 -7.17
N PHE A 146 0.73 21.89 -8.34
CA PHE A 146 1.68 20.90 -8.81
C PHE A 146 2.60 21.45 -9.90
N LEU A 147 3.87 21.09 -9.81
CA LEU A 147 4.84 21.31 -10.87
C LEU A 147 4.55 20.37 -12.04
N ASN A 148 4.21 19.12 -11.74
CA ASN A 148 3.99 18.07 -12.72
C ASN A 148 3.06 16.99 -12.18
N VAL A 149 2.13 16.51 -13.01
CA VAL A 149 1.33 15.31 -12.75
C VAL A 149 1.64 14.32 -13.86
N GLN A 150 2.52 13.37 -13.56
CA GLN A 150 3.06 12.42 -14.51
C GLN A 150 2.21 11.17 -14.59
N LEU A 151 1.92 10.75 -15.82
CA LEU A 151 1.27 9.48 -16.13
C LEU A 151 2.06 8.77 -17.23
N HIS A 152 2.31 7.47 -17.07
CA HIS A 152 3.00 6.69 -18.09
C HIS A 152 2.07 6.38 -19.28
N LYS A 153 2.42 6.85 -20.49
CA LYS A 153 1.57 6.68 -21.68
C LYS A 153 1.38 5.22 -22.05
N GLY A 154 2.44 4.42 -21.89
CA GLY A 154 2.38 2.97 -22.10
C GLY A 154 1.37 2.26 -21.20
N GLN A 155 1.39 2.53 -19.90
CA GLN A 155 0.42 1.97 -18.95
C GLN A 155 -1.02 2.35 -19.34
N MET A 156 -1.25 3.61 -19.73
CA MET A 156 -2.56 4.05 -20.21
C MET A 156 -3.00 3.30 -21.49
N LYS A 157 -2.09 3.02 -22.44
CA LYS A 157 -2.42 2.22 -23.63
C LYS A 157 -2.87 0.79 -23.28
N MET A 158 -2.28 0.16 -22.25
CA MET A 158 -2.73 -1.16 -21.79
C MET A 158 -4.16 -1.11 -21.27
N VAL A 159 -4.49 -0.08 -20.49
CA VAL A 159 -5.84 0.11 -19.95
C VAL A 159 -6.85 0.37 -21.07
N HIS A 160 -6.51 1.20 -22.06
CA HIS A 160 -7.36 1.38 -23.24
C HIS A 160 -7.55 0.09 -24.03
N LYS A 161 -6.49 -0.71 -24.21
CA LYS A 161 -6.58 -2.01 -24.89
C LYS A 161 -7.52 -2.95 -24.13
N ALA A 162 -7.39 -3.02 -22.80
CA ALA A 162 -8.28 -3.83 -21.96
C ALA A 162 -9.75 -3.36 -22.06
N ALA A 163 -9.98 -2.04 -22.01
CA ALA A 163 -11.32 -1.47 -22.12
C ALA A 163 -11.98 -1.72 -23.49
N GLN A 164 -11.20 -1.71 -24.58
CA GLN A 164 -11.71 -1.85 -25.95
C GLN A 164 -11.82 -3.30 -26.42
N ALA A 165 -10.87 -4.17 -26.06
CA ALA A 165 -10.74 -5.50 -26.66
C ALA A 165 -11.73 -6.52 -26.13
N GLN A 166 -12.20 -6.38 -24.87
CA GLN A 166 -12.96 -7.43 -24.20
C GLN A 166 -14.41 -7.05 -23.90
N GLY A 167 -14.79 -5.77 -24.04
CA GLY A 167 -16.16 -5.32 -23.71
C GLY A 167 -16.57 -5.57 -22.25
N LEU A 168 -15.59 -5.75 -21.35
CA LEU A 168 -15.78 -6.02 -19.92
C LEU A 168 -15.76 -4.70 -19.12
N PRO A 169 -16.45 -4.64 -17.96
CA PRO A 169 -16.37 -3.50 -17.06
C PRO A 169 -14.95 -3.35 -16.49
N LEU A 170 -14.50 -2.10 -16.38
CA LEU A 170 -13.19 -1.74 -15.85
C LEU A 170 -13.32 -1.29 -14.38
N VAL A 171 -12.59 -1.94 -13.48
CA VAL A 171 -12.57 -1.59 -12.06
C VAL A 171 -11.14 -1.22 -11.64
N LEU A 172 -10.93 0.04 -11.30
CA LEU A 172 -9.68 0.60 -10.85
C LEU A 172 -9.60 0.51 -9.32
N LEU A 173 -8.52 -0.06 -8.82
CA LEU A 173 -8.30 -0.32 -7.40
C LEU A 173 -7.06 0.46 -6.94
N SER A 174 -7.26 1.54 -6.19
CA SER A 174 -6.22 2.53 -5.91
C SER A 174 -5.76 2.57 -4.46
N THR A 175 -4.50 2.95 -4.26
CA THR A 175 -4.00 3.51 -2.98
C THR A 175 -4.64 4.87 -2.69
N HIS A 176 -4.61 5.33 -1.44
CA HIS A 176 -5.28 6.54 -0.97
C HIS A 176 -4.37 7.33 -0.02
N LYS A 177 -3.45 8.10 -0.59
CA LYS A 177 -2.44 8.89 0.14
C LYS A 177 -2.95 10.27 0.56
N SER A 178 -3.91 10.83 -0.17
CA SER A 178 -4.50 12.15 0.08
C SER A 178 -5.98 12.15 -0.25
N LEU A 179 -6.77 12.99 0.41
CA LEU A 179 -8.18 13.17 0.06
C LEU A 179 -8.34 13.76 -1.35
N LEU A 180 -7.29 14.40 -1.86
CA LEU A 180 -7.21 14.89 -3.23
C LEU A 180 -7.24 13.75 -4.25
N ASP A 181 -6.83 12.52 -3.90
CA ASP A 181 -6.79 11.37 -4.81
C ASP A 181 -8.17 11.07 -5.40
N GLY A 182 -9.22 11.21 -4.58
CA GLY A 182 -10.62 11.06 -4.99
C GLY A 182 -11.09 12.05 -6.05
N ILE A 183 -10.37 13.16 -6.23
CA ILE A 183 -10.66 14.21 -7.23
C ILE A 183 -9.65 14.16 -8.38
N LEU A 184 -8.37 13.95 -8.07
CA LEU A 184 -7.26 13.96 -9.01
C LEU A 184 -7.28 12.77 -9.95
N LEU A 185 -7.48 11.54 -9.44
CA LEU A 185 -7.48 10.33 -10.27
C LEU A 185 -8.62 10.33 -11.30
N PRO A 186 -9.89 10.62 -10.93
CA PRO A 186 -10.97 10.71 -11.92
C PRO A 186 -10.70 11.76 -12.99
N PHE A 187 -10.13 12.90 -12.61
CA PHE A 187 -9.77 13.95 -13.56
C PHE A 187 -8.65 13.50 -14.52
N VAL A 188 -7.59 12.88 -13.97
CA VAL A 188 -6.48 12.35 -14.77
C VAL A 188 -6.98 11.30 -15.75
N LEU A 189 -7.82 10.36 -15.32
CA LEU A 189 -8.32 9.30 -16.19
C LEU A 189 -9.35 9.81 -17.22
N LEU A 190 -10.18 10.79 -16.84
CA LEU A 190 -11.06 11.51 -17.77
C LEU A 190 -10.25 12.25 -18.84
N SER A 191 -9.13 12.86 -18.45
CA SER A 191 -8.24 13.58 -19.37
C SER A 191 -7.64 12.71 -20.47
N GLN A 192 -7.47 11.42 -20.18
CA GLN A 192 -6.93 10.44 -21.12
C GLN A 192 -8.03 9.72 -21.92
N GLY A 193 -9.31 10.04 -21.69
CA GLY A 193 -10.42 9.50 -22.48
C GLY A 193 -10.95 8.14 -22.01
N LEU A 194 -10.73 7.74 -20.75
CA LEU A 194 -11.38 6.55 -20.18
C LEU A 194 -12.87 6.77 -19.84
N GLY A 195 -13.35 8.00 -19.91
CA GLY A 195 -14.74 8.37 -19.61
C GLY A 195 -14.91 8.85 -18.16
N VAL A 196 -16.17 9.04 -17.75
CA VAL A 196 -16.50 9.52 -16.40
C VAL A 196 -16.43 8.36 -15.43
N LEU A 197 -15.50 8.47 -14.47
CA LEU A 197 -15.24 7.45 -13.47
C LEU A 197 -16.22 7.57 -12.30
N ARG A 198 -16.81 6.45 -11.89
CA ARG A 198 -17.60 6.36 -10.67
C ARG A 198 -16.67 6.09 -9.49
N VAL A 199 -16.69 6.91 -8.46
CA VAL A 199 -15.70 6.83 -7.35
C VAL A 199 -16.40 6.44 -6.06
N ALA A 200 -15.94 5.40 -5.38
CA ALA A 200 -16.43 5.05 -4.05
C ALA A 200 -15.85 6.01 -2.98
N TRP A 201 -16.71 6.75 -2.29
CA TRP A 201 -16.35 7.68 -1.21
C TRP A 201 -16.89 7.22 0.14
N ASP A 202 -16.14 7.46 1.23
CA ASP A 202 -16.68 7.33 2.58
C ASP A 202 -17.56 8.55 2.91
N PRO A 203 -18.82 8.36 3.31
CA PRO A 203 -19.70 9.46 3.70
C PRO A 203 -19.13 10.36 4.80
N ARG A 204 -18.29 9.86 5.71
CA ARG A 204 -17.73 10.61 6.86
C ARG A 204 -16.72 11.68 6.46
N THR A 205 -16.09 11.55 5.29
CA THR A 205 -15.00 12.45 4.84
C THR A 205 -15.50 13.78 4.30
N CYS A 206 -16.75 13.85 3.84
CA CYS A 206 -17.25 14.97 3.05
C CYS A 206 -18.42 15.67 3.75
N SER A 207 -18.42 17.02 3.71
CA SER A 207 -19.59 17.80 4.11
C SER A 207 -20.81 17.47 3.22
N PRO A 208 -22.05 17.66 3.70
CA PRO A 208 -23.26 17.32 2.91
C PRO A 208 -23.33 18.08 1.58
N THR A 209 -22.84 19.33 1.54
CA THR A 209 -22.75 20.14 0.32
C THR A 209 -21.73 19.60 -0.67
N LEU A 210 -20.54 19.23 -0.19
CA LEU A 210 -19.52 18.61 -1.03
C LEU A 210 -19.98 17.23 -1.53
N ARG A 211 -20.64 16.44 -0.68
CA ARG A 211 -21.24 15.16 -1.04
C ARG A 211 -22.24 15.31 -2.20
N ALA A 212 -23.14 16.30 -2.12
CA ALA A 212 -24.09 16.58 -3.21
C ALA A 212 -23.41 16.97 -4.52
N LEU A 213 -22.31 17.74 -4.46
CA LEU A 213 -21.50 18.08 -5.63
C LEU A 213 -20.79 16.85 -6.20
N LEU A 214 -20.08 16.09 -5.37
CA LEU A 214 -19.34 14.89 -5.78
C LEU A 214 -20.26 13.85 -6.39
N LYS A 215 -21.47 13.65 -5.87
CA LYS A 215 -22.49 12.78 -6.49
C LYS A 215 -22.78 13.16 -7.93
N LYS A 216 -22.92 14.45 -8.23
CA LYS A 216 -23.15 14.96 -9.61
C LYS A 216 -21.93 14.80 -10.52
N LEU A 217 -20.74 14.67 -9.93
CA LEU A 217 -19.46 14.46 -10.63
C LEU A 217 -19.12 12.98 -10.82
N GLY A 218 -19.85 12.05 -10.20
CA GLY A 218 -19.61 10.60 -10.31
C GLY A 218 -19.37 9.87 -8.98
N GLY A 219 -19.40 10.56 -7.84
CA GLY A 219 -19.21 9.94 -6.53
C GLY A 219 -20.35 9.00 -6.13
N LEU A 220 -19.98 7.82 -5.62
CA LEU A 220 -20.83 6.80 -5.02
C LEU A 220 -20.62 6.82 -3.51
N PHE A 221 -21.72 6.86 -2.76
CA PHE A 221 -21.68 6.86 -1.29
C PHE A 221 -22.48 5.67 -0.76
N LEU A 222 -21.91 4.96 0.20
CA LEU A 222 -22.64 3.88 0.87
C LEU A 222 -23.67 4.50 1.85
N PRO A 223 -24.95 4.10 1.81
CA PRO A 223 -25.96 4.60 2.75
C PRO A 223 -25.64 4.10 4.16
N GLN A 224 -25.87 4.96 5.17
CA GLN A 224 -25.59 4.61 6.57
C GLN A 224 -26.46 3.44 7.03
N GLU A 225 -27.65 3.32 6.45
CA GLU A 225 -28.62 2.26 6.67
C GLU A 225 -28.06 0.87 6.28
N ALA A 226 -27.12 0.79 5.33
CA ALA A 226 -26.51 -0.49 4.94
C ALA A 226 -25.58 -1.07 6.02
N ASN A 227 -25.10 -0.24 6.94
CA ASN A 227 -24.26 -0.64 8.08
C ASN A 227 -25.08 -1.07 9.31
N LEU A 228 -26.42 -1.00 9.24
CA LEU A 228 -27.29 -1.52 10.29
C LEU A 228 -27.19 -3.05 10.40
N THR A 229 -27.64 -3.59 11.54
CA THR A 229 -27.61 -5.02 11.84
C THR A 229 -28.20 -5.88 10.72
N LEU A 230 -27.71 -7.13 10.61
CA LEU A 230 -28.04 -8.01 9.49
C LEU A 230 -29.56 -8.25 9.35
N ASP A 231 -30.26 -8.29 10.48
CA ASP A 231 -31.71 -8.56 10.53
C ASP A 231 -32.58 -7.30 10.44
N SER A 232 -31.97 -6.11 10.45
CA SER A 232 -32.75 -4.87 10.36
C SER A 232 -33.44 -4.79 8.98
N PRO A 233 -34.77 -4.57 8.92
CA PRO A 233 -35.47 -4.53 7.66
C PRO A 233 -34.93 -3.41 6.76
N GLU A 234 -34.64 -2.23 7.34
CA GLU A 234 -34.03 -1.08 6.64
C GLU A 234 -32.65 -1.41 6.07
N GLY A 235 -31.81 -2.14 6.81
CA GLY A 235 -30.51 -2.58 6.34
C GLY A 235 -30.58 -3.60 5.20
N VAL A 236 -31.53 -4.53 5.26
CA VAL A 236 -31.77 -5.50 4.17
C VAL A 236 -32.16 -4.78 2.87
N LEU A 237 -33.06 -3.81 2.93
CA LEU A 237 -33.45 -3.03 1.76
C LEU A 237 -32.29 -2.17 1.24
N ALA A 238 -31.57 -1.48 2.12
CA ALA A 238 -30.43 -0.65 1.74
C ALA A 238 -29.34 -1.49 1.04
N ARG A 239 -29.00 -2.66 1.58
CA ARG A 239 -28.05 -3.61 0.97
C ARG A 239 -28.54 -4.10 -0.39
N ALA A 240 -29.82 -4.45 -0.53
CA ALA A 240 -30.38 -4.88 -1.82
C ALA A 240 -30.33 -3.77 -2.90
N VAL A 241 -30.63 -2.52 -2.53
CA VAL A 241 -30.57 -1.37 -3.44
C VAL A 241 -29.12 -1.05 -3.85
N VAL A 242 -28.17 -1.10 -2.91
CA VAL A 242 -26.74 -0.94 -3.21
C VAL A 242 -26.26 -2.01 -4.17
N HIS A 243 -26.65 -3.27 -3.93
CA HIS A 243 -26.29 -4.40 -4.76
C HIS A 243 -26.78 -4.22 -6.20
N ALA A 244 -28.07 -3.94 -6.38
CA ALA A 244 -28.66 -3.67 -7.68
C ALA A 244 -28.04 -2.45 -8.38
N ALA A 245 -27.68 -1.40 -7.63
CA ALA A 245 -27.01 -0.23 -8.20
C ALA A 245 -25.63 -0.57 -8.78
N VAL A 246 -24.82 -1.37 -8.06
CA VAL A 246 -23.49 -1.80 -8.55
C VAL A 246 -23.62 -2.75 -9.74
N GLU A 247 -24.54 -3.71 -9.70
CA GLU A 247 -24.81 -4.60 -10.84
C GLU A 247 -25.13 -3.79 -12.11
N GLN A 248 -26.01 -2.78 -12.02
CA GLN A 248 -26.34 -1.93 -13.16
C GLN A 248 -25.17 -1.06 -13.65
N LEU A 249 -24.31 -0.58 -12.74
CA LEU A 249 -23.10 0.16 -13.12
C LEU A 249 -22.11 -0.74 -13.89
N LEU A 250 -21.94 -1.99 -13.46
CA LEU A 250 -21.08 -2.96 -14.12
C LEU A 250 -21.64 -3.39 -15.48
N VAL A 251 -22.95 -3.66 -15.58
CA VAL A 251 -23.62 -4.00 -16.84
C VAL A 251 -23.56 -2.84 -17.85
N SER A 252 -23.71 -1.60 -17.37
CA SER A 252 -23.54 -0.40 -18.21
C SER A 252 -22.08 -0.07 -18.54
N ARG A 253 -21.12 -0.88 -18.07
CA ARG A 253 -19.68 -0.76 -18.34
C ARG A 253 -19.10 0.60 -17.95
N GLN A 254 -19.68 1.23 -16.93
CA GLN A 254 -19.10 2.46 -16.38
C GLN A 254 -17.85 2.09 -15.56
N PRO A 255 -16.71 2.77 -15.78
CA PRO A 255 -15.53 2.46 -15.01
C PRO A 255 -15.75 2.85 -13.54
N LEU A 256 -15.31 1.99 -12.63
CA LEU A 256 -15.47 2.14 -11.19
C LEU A 256 -14.10 2.30 -10.52
N LEU A 257 -13.94 3.24 -9.61
CA LEU A 257 -12.75 3.47 -8.79
C LEU A 257 -13.05 3.16 -7.33
N ILE A 258 -12.27 2.25 -6.75
CA ILE A 258 -12.37 1.86 -5.35
C ILE A 258 -11.01 2.12 -4.69
N PHE A 259 -11.04 2.81 -3.55
CA PHE A 259 -9.86 2.98 -2.70
C PHE A 259 -9.71 1.78 -1.78
N LEU A 260 -8.60 1.05 -1.91
CA LEU A 260 -8.29 -0.12 -1.08
C LEU A 260 -7.58 0.26 0.22
N GLU A 261 -6.97 1.44 0.30
CA GLU A 261 -6.34 1.94 1.53
C GLU A 261 -7.35 2.70 2.41
N GLU A 262 -7.17 2.63 3.74
CA GLU A 262 -7.91 3.48 4.69
C GLU A 262 -7.68 4.98 4.44
N HIS A 263 -8.43 5.81 5.16
CA HIS A 263 -8.37 7.26 5.00
C HIS A 263 -6.97 7.83 5.26
N PRO A 264 -6.61 8.94 4.60
CA PRO A 264 -5.29 9.55 4.71
C PRO A 264 -5.03 9.96 6.17
N GLY A 265 -3.88 9.57 6.72
CA GLY A 265 -3.51 9.81 8.12
C GLY A 265 -3.01 8.56 8.84
N ALA A 266 -3.31 7.38 8.29
CA ALA A 266 -2.75 6.10 8.68
C ALA A 266 -1.34 5.88 8.06
N GLN A 267 -0.32 5.57 8.87
CA GLN A 267 0.99 5.14 8.34
C GLN A 267 0.88 3.70 7.84
N GLY A 268 1.33 3.48 6.60
CA GLY A 268 1.28 2.19 5.94
C GLY A 268 0.00 1.94 5.12
N PRO A 269 0.07 1.08 4.10
CA PRO A 269 -1.06 0.71 3.25
C PRO A 269 -2.01 -0.24 3.99
N ARG A 270 -2.80 0.32 4.92
CA ARG A 270 -3.83 -0.41 5.67
C ARG A 270 -5.07 -0.61 4.82
N LEU A 271 -5.65 -1.80 4.83
CA LEU A 271 -6.83 -2.12 4.02
C LEU A 271 -8.09 -1.39 4.51
N SER A 272 -8.87 -0.82 3.60
CA SER A 272 -10.14 -0.17 3.89
C SER A 272 -11.29 -1.18 3.94
N ALA A 273 -12.01 -1.20 5.06
CA ALA A 273 -13.24 -2.00 5.18
C ALA A 273 -14.31 -1.56 4.16
N LEU A 274 -14.41 -0.26 3.88
CA LEU A 274 -15.30 0.26 2.84
C LEU A 274 -14.85 -0.19 1.44
N GLY A 275 -13.54 -0.13 1.16
CA GLY A 275 -12.96 -0.60 -0.10
C GLY A 275 -13.24 -2.08 -0.36
N GLN A 276 -13.00 -2.92 0.65
CA GLN A 276 -13.36 -4.34 0.63
C GLN A 276 -14.86 -4.54 0.37
N THR A 277 -15.73 -3.72 0.98
CA THR A 277 -17.19 -3.81 0.77
C THR A 277 -17.57 -3.62 -0.69
N TRP A 278 -17.07 -2.55 -1.31
CA TRP A 278 -17.34 -2.30 -2.74
C TRP A 278 -16.76 -3.38 -3.64
N LEU A 279 -15.55 -3.87 -3.33
CA LEU A 279 -14.94 -4.96 -4.08
C LEU A 279 -15.74 -6.27 -3.94
N GLY A 280 -16.26 -6.57 -2.75
CA GLY A 280 -17.12 -7.73 -2.52
C GLY A 280 -18.38 -7.72 -3.36
N LEU A 281 -19.00 -6.55 -3.56
CA LEU A 281 -20.14 -6.40 -4.47
C LEU A 281 -19.78 -6.72 -5.93
N VAL A 282 -18.57 -6.34 -6.38
CA VAL A 282 -18.06 -6.66 -7.72
C VAL A 282 -17.79 -8.16 -7.85
N VAL A 283 -17.12 -8.77 -6.86
CA VAL A 283 -16.84 -10.22 -6.83
C VAL A 283 -18.13 -11.03 -6.88
N GLN A 284 -19.12 -10.65 -6.07
CA GLN A 284 -20.41 -11.33 -6.07
C GLN A 284 -21.14 -11.19 -7.41
N ALA A 285 -21.08 -10.03 -8.08
CA ALA A 285 -21.70 -9.84 -9.38
C ALA A 285 -21.12 -10.78 -10.46
N VAL A 286 -19.81 -11.07 -10.41
CA VAL A 286 -19.17 -12.06 -11.29
C VAL A 286 -19.53 -13.49 -10.89
N GLN A 287 -19.46 -13.83 -9.61
CA GLN A 287 -19.75 -15.19 -9.13
C GLN A 287 -21.20 -15.63 -9.39
N VAL A 288 -22.16 -14.69 -9.26
CA VAL A 288 -23.58 -14.94 -9.56
C VAL A 288 -23.84 -14.97 -11.08
N GLY A 289 -22.89 -14.51 -11.89
CA GLY A 289 -23.00 -14.50 -13.36
C GLY A 289 -23.82 -13.34 -13.93
N VAL A 290 -23.97 -12.24 -13.19
CA VAL A 290 -24.63 -11.01 -13.71
C VAL A 290 -23.78 -10.37 -14.80
N ILE A 291 -22.46 -10.41 -14.61
CA ILE A 291 -21.45 -10.08 -15.60
C ILE A 291 -20.53 -11.29 -15.80
N PRO A 292 -20.04 -11.53 -17.03
CA PRO A 292 -19.20 -12.69 -17.29
C PRO A 292 -17.85 -12.59 -16.57
N ASP A 293 -17.26 -11.39 -16.53
CA ASP A 293 -15.98 -11.10 -15.90
C ASP A 293 -15.82 -9.58 -15.68
N ALA A 294 -14.80 -9.16 -14.93
CA ALA A 294 -14.41 -7.77 -14.72
C ALA A 294 -12.88 -7.61 -14.81
N MET A 295 -12.43 -6.52 -15.46
CA MET A 295 -11.01 -6.20 -15.57
C MET A 295 -10.57 -5.31 -14.41
N LEU A 296 -9.72 -5.85 -13.53
CA LEU A 296 -9.16 -5.14 -12.40
C LEU A 296 -7.86 -4.44 -12.80
N VAL A 297 -7.72 -3.17 -12.42
CA VAL A 297 -6.53 -2.35 -12.68
C VAL A 297 -6.00 -1.81 -11.36
N PRO A 298 -4.87 -2.33 -10.85
CA PRO A 298 -4.19 -1.73 -9.71
C PRO A 298 -3.65 -0.34 -10.08
N VAL A 299 -3.93 0.65 -9.22
CA VAL A 299 -3.52 2.04 -9.40
C VAL A 299 -2.72 2.49 -8.18
N ALA A 300 -1.61 3.17 -8.45
CA ALA A 300 -0.77 3.76 -7.42
C ALA A 300 -0.61 5.26 -7.66
N ILE A 301 -0.73 6.04 -6.58
CA ILE A 301 -0.50 7.48 -6.60
C ILE A 301 0.54 7.86 -5.55
N THR A 302 1.49 8.71 -5.96
CA THR A 302 2.66 9.10 -5.15
C THR A 302 2.90 10.60 -5.28
N TYR A 303 3.32 11.24 -4.18
CA TYR A 303 3.50 12.68 -4.04
C TYR A 303 4.90 12.97 -3.51
N ASP A 304 5.56 14.05 -3.95
CA ASP A 304 6.80 14.47 -3.26
C ASP A 304 6.49 14.90 -1.81
N LEU A 305 5.36 15.59 -1.61
CA LEU A 305 4.86 15.94 -0.29
C LEU A 305 3.34 15.93 -0.34
N VAL A 306 2.71 15.24 0.61
CA VAL A 306 1.25 15.19 0.69
C VAL A 306 0.70 16.60 0.99
N PRO A 307 -0.19 17.16 0.14
CA PRO A 307 -0.71 18.52 0.32
C PRO A 307 -1.51 18.72 1.62
N ASP A 308 -2.05 17.63 2.17
CA ASP A 308 -2.97 17.61 3.31
C ASP A 308 -2.26 17.54 4.68
N ALA A 309 -0.94 17.72 4.76
CA ALA A 309 -0.20 17.56 6.02
C ALA A 309 0.07 18.90 6.74
N PRO A 310 -0.80 19.39 7.64
CA PRO A 310 -0.31 20.08 8.83
C PRO A 310 0.28 19.04 9.77
N CYS A 311 1.57 19.17 10.07
CA CYS A 311 2.11 18.67 11.34
C CYS A 311 1.36 19.39 12.46
N ASP A 312 1.01 18.63 13.48
CA ASP A 312 0.37 19.03 14.73
C ASP A 312 -1.16 19.00 14.73
N VAL A 313 -1.64 18.10 15.60
CA VAL A 313 -2.99 17.95 16.12
C VAL A 313 -3.97 17.17 15.23
N TYR A 314 -3.95 15.85 15.39
CA TYR A 314 -5.08 14.95 15.10
C TYR A 314 -6.27 15.28 16.01
N HIS A 315 -6.89 16.44 15.83
CA HIS A 315 -8.31 16.55 16.13
C HIS A 315 -9.06 15.93 14.96
N ALA A 316 -10.02 15.05 15.27
CA ALA A 316 -10.95 14.43 14.34
C ALA A 316 -11.16 15.32 13.11
N LEU A 317 -10.59 14.91 11.97
CA LEU A 317 -10.60 15.67 10.72
C LEU A 317 -12.01 16.18 10.49
N ALA A 318 -12.21 17.49 10.69
CA ALA A 318 -13.47 18.12 10.37
C ALA A 318 -13.76 17.77 8.90
N PRO A 319 -14.99 17.30 8.58
CA PRO A 319 -15.31 16.81 7.25
C PRO A 319 -14.94 17.87 6.22
N LEU A 320 -14.36 17.45 5.09
CA LEU A 320 -13.87 18.36 4.06
C LEU A 320 -15.05 19.21 3.57
N GLY A 321 -15.02 20.49 3.95
CA GLY A 321 -16.02 21.46 3.59
C GLY A 321 -15.76 22.02 2.22
N LEU A 322 -16.81 22.23 1.42
CA LEU A 322 -16.69 22.92 0.14
C LEU A 322 -16.01 24.30 0.29
N TRP A 323 -16.38 25.03 1.35
CA TRP A 323 -15.84 26.34 1.66
C TRP A 323 -14.42 26.29 2.23
N THR A 324 -14.08 25.28 3.05
CA THR A 324 -12.71 25.12 3.56
C THR A 324 -11.76 24.73 2.44
N GLY A 325 -12.19 23.82 1.55
CA GLY A 325 -11.48 23.49 0.32
C GLY A 325 -11.32 24.69 -0.62
N ALA A 326 -12.40 25.43 -0.90
CA ALA A 326 -12.34 26.64 -1.73
C ALA A 326 -11.47 27.74 -1.13
N LEU A 327 -11.44 27.89 0.20
CA LEU A 327 -10.60 28.84 0.90
C LEU A 327 -9.13 28.41 0.90
N ALA A 328 -8.83 27.11 1.02
CA ALA A 328 -7.49 26.56 0.86
C ALA A 328 -6.97 26.75 -0.58
N VAL A 329 -7.84 26.53 -1.57
CA VAL A 329 -7.58 26.86 -2.98
C VAL A 329 -7.31 28.36 -3.13
N LEU A 330 -8.13 29.24 -2.56
CA LEU A 330 -7.94 30.68 -2.66
C LEU A 330 -6.66 31.16 -1.95
N ARG A 331 -6.31 30.57 -0.81
CA ARG A 331 -5.07 30.84 -0.07
C ARG A 331 -3.83 30.37 -0.83
N SER A 332 -3.87 29.17 -1.42
CA SER A 332 -2.79 28.67 -2.29
C SER A 332 -2.64 29.50 -3.57
N LEU A 333 -3.75 29.98 -4.14
CA LEU A 333 -3.74 30.94 -5.26
C LEU A 333 -3.18 32.33 -4.88
N ARG A 334 -3.35 32.78 -3.61
CA ARG A 334 -2.91 34.11 -3.13
C ARG A 334 -1.50 34.12 -2.55
N GLY A 335 -0.99 33.01 -2.00
CA GLY A 335 0.38 32.86 -1.46
C GLY A 335 1.49 32.66 -2.51
N TRP A 336 1.23 33.06 -3.75
CA TRP A 336 1.83 32.60 -5.01
C TRP A 336 3.35 32.80 -5.20
N GLY A 337 4.05 33.47 -4.29
CA GLY A 337 5.47 33.81 -4.48
C GLY A 337 6.49 32.80 -3.94
N HIS A 338 6.13 32.00 -2.92
CA HIS A 338 7.16 31.39 -2.05
C HIS A 338 7.00 29.92 -1.67
N SER A 339 5.87 29.26 -1.96
CA SER A 339 5.71 27.83 -1.65
C SER A 339 6.27 26.95 -2.79
N PRO A 340 7.14 25.97 -2.49
CA PRO A 340 7.66 25.05 -3.48
C PRO A 340 6.53 24.17 -4.04
N ARG A 341 6.47 24.04 -5.37
CA ARG A 341 5.49 23.21 -6.07
C ARG A 341 5.83 21.72 -5.92
N VAL A 342 4.82 20.88 -5.81
CA VAL A 342 4.96 19.43 -5.59
C VAL A 342 4.84 18.67 -6.92
N CYS A 343 5.49 17.51 -7.09
CA CYS A 343 5.19 16.60 -8.20
C CYS A 343 4.29 15.44 -7.73
N VAL A 344 3.43 14.98 -8.63
CA VAL A 344 2.59 13.80 -8.46
C VAL A 344 2.89 12.81 -9.56
N ARG A 345 2.86 11.53 -9.22
CA ARG A 345 2.98 10.46 -10.18
C ARG A 345 1.90 9.41 -10.00
N VAL A 346 1.24 9.09 -11.11
CA VAL A 346 0.18 8.09 -11.19
C VAL A 346 0.69 6.93 -12.03
N HIS A 347 0.64 5.73 -11.46
CA HIS A 347 0.97 4.48 -12.13
C HIS A 347 -0.27 3.60 -12.24
N LEU A 348 -0.43 3.01 -13.42
CA LEU A 348 -1.46 2.02 -13.70
C LEU A 348 -0.75 0.69 -13.98
N ALA A 349 -0.97 -0.29 -13.12
CA ALA A 349 -0.46 -1.63 -13.34
C ALA A 349 -1.23 -2.34 -14.48
N GLN A 350 -0.70 -3.46 -14.93
CA GLN A 350 -1.30 -4.29 -15.96
C GLN A 350 -2.69 -4.77 -15.51
N PRO A 351 -3.74 -4.50 -16.32
CA PRO A 351 -5.08 -5.02 -16.05
C PRO A 351 -5.09 -6.55 -16.02
N PHE A 352 -5.92 -7.13 -15.16
CA PHE A 352 -6.10 -8.58 -15.13
C PHE A 352 -7.56 -8.99 -14.89
N SER A 353 -7.91 -10.18 -15.33
CA SER A 353 -9.26 -10.77 -15.19
C SER A 353 -9.53 -11.20 -13.75
N LEU A 354 -10.69 -10.78 -13.22
CA LEU A 354 -11.15 -11.21 -11.90
C LEU A 354 -11.51 -12.71 -11.90
N GLN A 355 -12.21 -13.19 -12.93
CA GLN A 355 -12.57 -14.60 -13.04
C GLN A 355 -11.32 -15.50 -13.09
N GLU A 356 -10.29 -15.10 -13.84
CA GLU A 356 -9.02 -15.81 -13.87
C GLU A 356 -8.37 -15.90 -12.48
N TYR A 357 -8.32 -14.77 -11.76
CA TYR A 357 -7.81 -14.74 -10.40
C TYR A 357 -8.60 -15.65 -9.46
N THR A 358 -9.94 -15.61 -9.50
CA THR A 358 -10.76 -16.41 -8.57
C THR A 358 -10.61 -17.92 -8.78
N ILE A 359 -10.42 -18.36 -10.02
CA ILE A 359 -10.18 -19.78 -10.36
C ILE A 359 -8.81 -20.23 -9.82
N ASN A 360 -7.75 -19.46 -10.10
CA ASN A 360 -6.37 -19.85 -9.76
C ASN A 360 -6.03 -19.60 -8.28
N ALA A 361 -6.60 -18.58 -7.64
CA ALA A 361 -6.26 -18.23 -6.26
C ALA A 361 -6.72 -19.30 -5.25
N ARG A 362 -7.75 -20.08 -5.58
CA ARG A 362 -8.30 -21.13 -4.70
C ARG A 362 -7.30 -22.24 -4.43
N SER A 363 -6.40 -22.55 -5.37
CA SER A 363 -5.34 -23.56 -5.15
C SER A 363 -4.23 -23.07 -4.22
N CYS A 364 -4.15 -21.77 -3.93
CA CYS A 364 -3.14 -21.18 -3.06
C CYS A 364 -3.63 -20.98 -1.61
N TRP A 365 -4.72 -21.64 -1.22
CA TRP A 365 -5.28 -21.52 0.13
C TRP A 365 -4.54 -22.45 1.10
N GLY A 366 -3.48 -21.93 1.70
CA GLY A 366 -2.75 -22.61 2.78
C GLY A 366 -3.47 -22.54 4.13
N SER A 367 -3.00 -23.36 5.08
CA SER A 367 -3.42 -23.32 6.48
C SER A 367 -3.02 -22.00 7.13
N ARG A 368 -3.85 -21.54 8.08
CA ARG A 368 -3.67 -20.28 8.78
C ARG A 368 -3.60 -20.51 10.28
N GLN A 369 -2.81 -19.68 10.93
CA GLN A 369 -2.68 -19.68 12.38
C GLN A 369 -2.67 -18.25 12.89
N THR A 370 -3.19 -18.04 14.10
CA THR A 370 -3.15 -16.74 14.76
C THR A 370 -1.73 -16.39 15.15
N LEU A 371 -1.43 -15.10 15.31
CA LEU A 371 -0.10 -14.66 15.74
C LEU A 371 0.27 -15.23 17.12
N GLU A 372 -0.71 -15.36 18.02
CA GLU A 372 -0.56 -16.04 19.31
C GLU A 372 -0.04 -17.48 19.14
N GLN A 373 -0.64 -18.29 18.26
CA GLN A 373 -0.20 -19.67 18.01
C GLN A 373 1.21 -19.74 17.40
N LEU A 374 1.57 -18.78 16.55
CA LEU A 374 2.84 -18.75 15.82
C LEU A 374 4.03 -18.28 16.68
N LEU A 375 3.86 -17.22 17.46
CA LEU A 375 4.97 -16.55 18.15
C LEU A 375 4.95 -16.71 19.67
N GLN A 376 3.79 -16.79 20.32
CA GLN A 376 3.73 -16.80 21.79
C GLN A 376 4.51 -17.98 22.39
N PRO A 377 4.40 -19.23 21.90
CA PRO A 377 5.21 -20.35 22.42
C PRO A 377 6.71 -20.12 22.26
N ILE A 378 7.13 -19.44 21.20
CA ILE A 378 8.54 -19.17 20.91
C ILE A 378 9.08 -18.08 21.81
N VAL A 379 8.34 -16.98 21.97
CA VAL A 379 8.68 -15.88 22.88
C VAL A 379 8.80 -16.38 24.31
N LEU A 380 7.94 -17.30 24.73
CA LEU A 380 7.97 -17.89 26.07
C LEU A 380 9.04 -18.99 26.24
N GLY A 381 9.74 -19.37 25.16
CA GLY A 381 10.78 -20.42 25.18
C GLY A 381 10.22 -21.85 25.26
N GLN A 382 8.95 -22.06 24.93
CA GLN A 382 8.26 -23.34 24.98
C GLN A 382 8.41 -24.17 23.69
N CYS A 383 8.69 -23.53 22.55
CA CYS A 383 8.86 -24.18 21.26
C CYS A 383 10.03 -23.57 20.47
N THR A 384 10.74 -24.40 19.71
CA THR A 384 11.83 -24.00 18.79
C THR A 384 11.48 -24.19 17.31
N VAL A 385 10.35 -24.86 17.02
CA VAL A 385 9.87 -25.10 15.65
C VAL A 385 8.96 -23.94 15.24
N VAL A 386 9.33 -23.25 14.17
CA VAL A 386 8.51 -22.19 13.58
C VAL A 386 7.59 -22.82 12.53
N PRO A 387 6.25 -22.73 12.67
CA PRO A 387 5.35 -23.29 11.67
C PRO A 387 5.43 -22.50 10.36
N ASP A 388 5.60 -23.19 9.24
CA ASP A 388 5.50 -22.61 7.89
C ASP A 388 4.03 -22.39 7.49
N THR A 389 3.32 -21.54 8.22
CA THR A 389 1.91 -21.24 7.95
C THR A 389 1.66 -19.75 7.78
N GLU A 390 0.59 -19.41 7.06
CA GLU A 390 0.24 -18.02 6.79
C GLU A 390 -0.32 -17.39 8.08
N LYS A 391 0.26 -16.25 8.49
CA LYS A 391 -0.23 -15.47 9.64
C LYS A 391 -1.65 -15.00 9.35
N GLU A 392 -2.57 -15.20 10.28
CA GLU A 392 -3.88 -14.57 10.26
C GLU A 392 -3.83 -13.28 11.09
N GLN A 393 -4.10 -12.15 10.44
CA GLN A 393 -4.08 -10.83 11.08
C GLN A 393 -5.26 -9.99 10.56
N GLU A 394 -6.33 -9.92 11.36
CA GLU A 394 -7.53 -9.16 11.02
C GLU A 394 -7.57 -7.82 11.75
N TRP A 395 -7.14 -6.76 11.06
CA TRP A 395 -7.18 -5.40 11.61
C TRP A 395 -8.41 -4.59 11.14
N THR A 396 -9.08 -5.06 10.09
CA THR A 396 -10.25 -4.40 9.53
C THR A 396 -11.54 -4.98 10.11
N PRO A 397 -12.33 -4.21 10.87
CA PRO A 397 -13.63 -4.68 11.32
C PRO A 397 -14.53 -4.92 10.10
N ALA A 398 -15.22 -6.06 10.08
CA ALA A 398 -16.13 -6.38 8.99
C ALA A 398 -17.35 -5.42 9.04
N THR A 399 -17.65 -4.76 7.91
CA THR A 399 -18.83 -3.91 7.78
C THR A 399 -20.08 -4.77 7.60
N GLY A 400 -21.26 -4.24 7.98
CA GLY A 400 -22.54 -4.92 7.81
C GLY A 400 -22.77 -5.56 6.42
N PRO A 401 -22.43 -4.89 5.30
CA PRO A 401 -22.57 -5.49 3.97
C PRO A 401 -21.50 -6.54 3.64
N LEU A 402 -20.29 -6.47 4.22
CA LEU A 402 -19.28 -7.53 4.06
C LEU A 402 -19.68 -8.79 4.83
N LEU A 403 -20.20 -8.63 6.04
CA LEU A 403 -20.70 -9.73 6.88
C LEU A 403 -21.89 -10.47 6.25
N ALA A 404 -22.61 -9.83 5.33
CA ALA A 404 -23.70 -10.45 4.60
C ALA A 404 -23.24 -11.49 3.55
N PHE A 405 -21.95 -11.52 3.20
CA PHE A 405 -21.40 -12.51 2.28
C PHE A 405 -21.04 -13.81 2.98
N LYS A 406 -20.93 -14.90 2.20
CA LYS A 406 -20.42 -16.18 2.70
C LYS A 406 -18.96 -16.02 3.16
N GLU A 407 -18.53 -16.79 4.15
CA GLU A 407 -17.16 -16.72 4.68
C GLU A 407 -16.09 -16.91 3.58
N GLU A 408 -16.30 -17.85 2.65
CA GLU A 408 -15.42 -18.06 1.50
C GLU A 408 -15.28 -16.81 0.61
N ASP A 409 -16.36 -16.06 0.42
CA ASP A 409 -16.36 -14.85 -0.40
C ASP A 409 -15.70 -13.69 0.34
N GLN A 410 -15.93 -13.57 1.65
CA GLN A 410 -15.21 -12.61 2.49
C GLN A 410 -13.70 -12.87 2.44
N LEU A 411 -13.31 -14.14 2.50
CA LEU A 411 -11.92 -14.59 2.40
C LEU A 411 -11.28 -14.20 1.07
N LEU A 412 -11.99 -14.48 -0.01
CA LEU A 412 -11.56 -14.18 -1.37
C LEU A 412 -11.37 -12.68 -1.57
N VAL A 413 -12.31 -11.86 -1.08
CA VAL A 413 -12.25 -10.39 -1.15
C VAL A 413 -11.07 -9.85 -0.37
N ARG A 414 -10.82 -10.35 0.85
CA ARG A 414 -9.67 -9.94 1.67
C ARG A 414 -8.35 -10.27 0.98
N ARG A 415 -8.18 -11.50 0.50
CA ARG A 415 -6.97 -11.92 -0.24
C ARG A 415 -6.78 -11.12 -1.52
N LEU A 416 -7.84 -10.95 -2.32
CA LEU A 416 -7.79 -10.15 -3.54
C LEU A 416 -7.40 -8.69 -3.23
N SER A 417 -7.99 -8.09 -2.18
CA SER A 417 -7.67 -6.72 -1.77
C SER A 417 -6.19 -6.59 -1.40
N ARG A 418 -5.65 -7.53 -0.63
CA ARG A 418 -4.22 -7.55 -0.27
C ARG A 418 -3.33 -7.74 -1.48
N HIS A 419 -3.67 -8.68 -2.37
CA HIS A 419 -2.93 -8.96 -3.59
C HIS A 419 -2.86 -7.73 -4.51
N VAL A 420 -3.99 -7.06 -4.72
CA VAL A 420 -4.05 -5.84 -5.53
C VAL A 420 -3.32 -4.68 -4.85
N LEU A 421 -3.48 -4.51 -3.53
CA LEU A 421 -2.80 -3.46 -2.80
C LEU A 421 -1.28 -3.61 -2.88
N ASN A 422 -0.77 -4.85 -2.76
CA ASN A 422 0.64 -5.12 -2.99
C ASN A 422 1.08 -4.77 -4.42
N ALA A 423 0.30 -5.17 -5.44
CA ALA A 423 0.58 -4.81 -6.83
C ALA A 423 0.60 -3.29 -7.04
N SER A 424 -0.29 -2.54 -6.38
CA SER A 424 -0.28 -1.08 -6.42
C SER A 424 0.97 -0.50 -5.74
N VAL A 425 1.29 -0.91 -4.51
CA VAL A 425 2.46 -0.39 -3.77
C VAL A 425 3.79 -0.72 -4.47
N THR A 426 3.96 -1.94 -4.96
CA THR A 426 5.16 -2.33 -5.74
C THR A 426 5.26 -1.63 -7.09
N SER A 427 4.14 -1.20 -7.67
CA SER A 427 4.12 -0.38 -8.89
C SER A 427 4.32 1.12 -8.65
N SER A 428 4.34 1.56 -7.39
CA SER A 428 4.46 2.97 -7.03
C SER A 428 5.87 3.49 -7.30
N ALA A 429 5.98 4.78 -7.59
CA ALA A 429 7.28 5.41 -7.83
C ALA A 429 7.82 6.04 -6.54
N VAL A 430 9.11 5.79 -6.30
CA VAL A 430 9.81 6.44 -5.18
C VAL A 430 10.08 7.90 -5.53
N MET A 431 9.58 8.82 -4.70
CA MET A 431 9.72 10.26 -4.90
C MET A 431 11.06 10.78 -4.37
N SER A 432 11.42 12.00 -4.76
CA SER A 432 12.75 12.57 -4.44
C SER A 432 12.93 12.82 -2.93
N THR A 433 11.84 13.20 -2.28
CA THR A 433 11.75 13.44 -0.83
C THR A 433 11.91 12.17 -0.01
N ALA A 434 11.40 11.02 -0.47
CA ALA A 434 11.58 9.73 0.21
C ALA A 434 13.06 9.31 0.24
N ILE A 435 13.76 9.40 -0.89
CA ILE A 435 15.21 9.12 -0.99
C ILE A 435 16.01 10.06 -0.08
N MET A 436 15.72 11.37 -0.16
CA MET A 436 16.40 12.37 0.65
C MET A 436 16.16 12.14 2.15
N ALA A 437 14.92 11.89 2.56
CA ALA A 437 14.57 11.64 3.95
C ALA A 437 15.27 10.39 4.50
N THR A 438 15.34 9.32 3.71
CA THR A 438 16.06 8.08 4.05
C THR A 438 17.55 8.35 4.28
N LEU A 439 18.20 9.09 3.38
CA LEU A 439 19.63 9.41 3.52
C LEU A 439 19.91 10.27 4.76
N LEU A 440 19.10 11.31 4.98
CA LEU A 440 19.25 12.19 6.13
C LEU A 440 18.97 11.46 7.46
N LEU A 441 18.00 10.55 7.49
CA LEU A 441 17.59 9.85 8.70
C LEU A 441 18.49 8.66 9.04
N PHE A 442 18.91 7.85 8.07
CA PHE A 442 19.60 6.57 8.37
C PHE A 442 21.10 6.59 8.09
N LYS A 443 21.59 7.54 7.30
CA LYS A 443 23.03 7.65 6.95
C LYS A 443 23.67 8.93 7.47
N HIS A 444 22.99 10.07 7.42
CA HIS A 444 23.57 11.39 7.65
C HIS A 444 22.88 12.22 8.74
N GLN A 445 22.52 11.59 9.87
CA GLN A 445 21.86 12.29 10.99
C GLN A 445 22.66 13.48 11.53
N LYS A 446 24.00 13.39 11.53
CA LYS A 446 24.91 14.45 11.98
C LYS A 446 25.13 15.56 10.94
N GLY A 447 24.56 15.42 9.74
CA GLY A 447 24.72 16.32 8.62
C GLY A 447 25.71 15.83 7.56
N VAL A 448 25.61 16.40 6.37
CA VAL A 448 26.39 16.01 5.17
C VAL A 448 26.59 17.20 4.23
N PHE A 449 27.74 17.25 3.57
CA PHE A 449 27.99 18.25 2.53
C PHE A 449 27.17 17.97 1.27
N LEU A 450 26.66 19.02 0.62
CA LEU A 450 25.83 18.89 -0.58
C LEU A 450 26.55 18.13 -1.70
N SER A 451 27.86 18.34 -1.86
CA SER A 451 28.68 17.59 -2.83
C SER A 451 28.64 16.07 -2.61
N GLN A 452 28.81 15.62 -1.37
CA GLN A 452 28.72 14.20 -0.99
C GLN A 452 27.28 13.68 -1.11
N LEU A 453 26.30 14.48 -0.65
CA LEU A 453 24.88 14.13 -0.69
C LEU A 453 24.37 13.88 -2.12
N LEU A 454 24.89 14.61 -3.11
CA LEU A 454 24.56 14.37 -4.52
C LEU A 454 24.98 12.95 -4.94
N GLY A 455 26.20 12.52 -4.58
CA GLY A 455 26.69 11.17 -4.88
C GLY A 455 25.86 10.08 -4.18
N GLU A 456 25.51 10.30 -2.92
CA GLU A 456 24.70 9.36 -2.13
C GLU A 456 23.25 9.27 -2.62
N PHE A 457 22.67 10.40 -3.01
CA PHE A 457 21.35 10.45 -3.66
C PHE A 457 21.35 9.68 -4.97
N SER A 458 22.42 9.82 -5.75
CA SER A 458 22.60 9.08 -7.00
C SER A 458 22.65 7.59 -6.74
N TRP A 459 23.50 7.16 -5.81
CA TRP A 459 23.65 5.76 -5.43
C TRP A 459 22.31 5.15 -5.00
N LEU A 460 21.59 5.76 -4.07
CA LEU A 460 20.33 5.20 -3.58
C LEU A 460 19.23 5.16 -4.66
N THR A 461 19.27 6.11 -5.60
CA THR A 461 18.39 6.09 -6.78
C THR A 461 18.71 4.89 -7.68
N GLU A 462 19.98 4.61 -7.94
CA GLU A 462 20.41 3.47 -8.75
C GLU A 462 20.05 2.13 -8.08
N GLU A 463 20.30 2.00 -6.78
CA GLU A 463 19.90 0.83 -5.98
C GLU A 463 18.38 0.56 -6.07
N THR A 464 17.57 1.63 -6.02
CA THR A 464 16.11 1.52 -6.17
C THR A 464 15.72 0.98 -7.56
N LEU A 465 16.37 1.47 -8.62
CA LEU A 465 16.11 1.03 -9.99
C LEU A 465 16.56 -0.41 -10.24
N LEU A 466 17.70 -0.82 -9.66
CA LEU A 466 18.23 -2.19 -9.75
C LEU A 466 17.27 -3.22 -9.14
N ARG A 467 16.52 -2.82 -8.11
CA ARG A 467 15.48 -3.65 -7.47
C ARG A 467 14.16 -3.70 -8.25
N GLY A 468 14.12 -3.05 -9.42
CA GLY A 468 12.96 -3.07 -10.31
C GLY A 468 11.87 -2.07 -9.93
N PHE A 469 12.14 -1.12 -9.03
CA PHE A 469 11.24 0.00 -8.73
C PHE A 469 11.54 1.19 -9.64
N ASP A 470 10.54 2.05 -9.85
CA ASP A 470 10.70 3.27 -10.66
C ASP A 470 10.78 4.50 -9.74
N VAL A 471 11.32 5.60 -10.26
CA VAL A 471 11.51 6.85 -9.50
C VAL A 471 10.74 8.01 -10.11
N GLY A 472 10.13 8.82 -9.25
CA GLY A 472 9.17 9.87 -9.60
C GLY A 472 9.71 11.07 -10.37
N PHE A 473 11.02 11.15 -10.52
CA PHE A 473 11.72 12.33 -10.99
C PHE A 473 12.71 12.02 -12.12
N SER A 474 13.17 13.07 -12.81
CA SER A 474 14.22 13.03 -13.84
C SER A 474 14.85 14.41 -14.00
N GLY A 475 15.96 14.52 -14.73
CA GLY A 475 16.61 15.79 -15.06
C GLY A 475 18.01 15.92 -14.46
N GLN A 476 18.40 17.14 -14.12
CA GLN A 476 19.72 17.42 -13.53
C GLN A 476 19.71 17.18 -12.03
N LEU A 477 20.63 16.32 -11.56
CA LEU A 477 20.74 15.89 -10.16
C LEU A 477 20.83 17.07 -9.17
N ARG A 478 21.65 18.07 -9.48
CA ARG A 478 21.83 19.26 -8.63
C ARG A 478 20.54 20.05 -8.44
N CYS A 479 19.80 20.31 -9.53
CA CYS A 479 18.54 21.04 -9.48
C CYS A 479 17.47 20.26 -8.73
N LEU A 480 17.43 18.93 -8.94
CA LEU A 480 16.53 18.04 -8.24
C LEU A 480 16.78 18.08 -6.73
N VAL A 481 18.01 17.82 -6.29
CA VAL A 481 18.36 17.80 -4.86
C VAL A 481 18.09 19.17 -4.21
N GLN A 482 18.40 20.27 -4.89
CA GLN A 482 18.07 21.61 -4.38
C GLN A 482 16.56 21.83 -4.26
N HIS A 483 15.77 21.36 -5.23
CA HIS A 483 14.32 21.42 -5.17
C HIS A 483 13.77 20.57 -4.02
N THR A 484 14.25 19.33 -3.84
CA THR A 484 13.87 18.46 -2.73
C THR A 484 14.21 19.08 -1.37
N LEU A 485 15.40 19.69 -1.23
CA LEU A 485 15.77 20.42 -0.01
C LEU A 485 14.88 21.65 0.21
N SER A 486 14.38 22.30 -0.85
CA SER A 486 13.42 23.39 -0.72
C SER A 486 12.06 22.91 -0.20
N LEU A 487 11.61 21.71 -0.59
CA LEU A 487 10.39 21.06 -0.07
C LEU A 487 10.57 20.67 1.41
N LEU A 488 11.75 20.20 1.80
CA LEU A 488 12.07 19.78 3.16
C LEU A 488 12.60 20.91 4.06
N ARG A 489 12.49 22.18 3.64
CA ARG A 489 13.08 23.33 4.34
C ARG A 489 12.65 23.47 5.81
N ALA A 490 11.45 23.01 6.17
CA ALA A 490 10.98 23.03 7.56
C ALA A 490 11.77 22.07 8.47
N HIS A 491 12.30 20.99 7.90
CA HIS A 491 12.92 19.86 8.59
C HIS A 491 14.44 19.82 8.48
N VAL A 492 15.03 20.74 7.69
CA VAL A 492 16.47 20.75 7.38
C VAL A 492 17.03 22.16 7.55
N ALA A 493 18.21 22.27 8.16
CA ALA A 493 19.02 23.49 8.20
C ALA A 493 20.09 23.44 7.09
N LEU A 494 20.21 24.54 6.35
CA LEU A 494 21.22 24.71 5.30
C LEU A 494 22.25 25.73 5.78
N LEU A 495 23.47 25.28 6.04
CA LEU A 495 24.57 26.12 6.54
C LEU A 495 25.59 26.30 5.41
N ARG A 496 25.93 27.56 5.08
CA ARG A 496 26.95 27.85 4.05
C ARG A 496 28.33 27.85 4.70
N VAL A 497 29.24 27.02 4.18
CA VAL A 497 30.62 26.95 4.64
C VAL A 497 31.52 27.85 3.77
N HIS A 498 32.61 28.37 4.33
CA HIS A 498 33.50 29.36 3.68
C HIS A 498 34.09 28.92 2.32
N GLN A 499 34.06 27.62 1.99
CA GLN A 499 34.49 27.07 0.70
C GLN A 499 33.39 27.02 -0.38
N GLY A 500 32.21 27.57 -0.12
CA GLY A 500 31.11 27.65 -1.09
C GLY A 500 30.21 26.40 -1.18
N ASP A 501 30.51 25.34 -0.42
CA ASP A 501 29.63 24.18 -0.27
C ASP A 501 28.58 24.42 0.83
N LEU A 502 27.45 23.72 0.72
CA LEU A 502 26.32 23.79 1.65
C LEU A 502 26.32 22.55 2.54
N LEU A 503 26.43 22.74 3.85
CA LEU A 503 26.22 21.70 4.84
C LEU A 503 24.72 21.56 5.10
N VAL A 504 24.20 20.37 4.89
CA VAL A 504 22.80 19.99 5.07
C VAL A 504 22.69 19.25 6.39
N VAL A 505 21.95 19.78 7.36
CA VAL A 505 21.77 19.17 8.68
C VAL A 505 20.29 18.95 8.95
N PRO A 506 19.82 17.72 9.22
CA PRO A 506 18.43 17.52 9.62
C PRO A 506 18.19 18.17 10.99
N ARG A 507 17.04 18.80 11.17
CA ARG A 507 16.67 19.40 12.45
C ARG A 507 16.29 18.31 13.44
N PRO A 508 16.81 18.31 14.67
CA PRO A 508 16.40 17.34 15.68
C PRO A 508 14.95 17.56 16.14
N GLY A 509 14.36 16.56 16.80
CA GLY A 509 13.02 16.62 17.37
C GLY A 509 11.92 16.11 16.41
N PRO A 510 10.73 16.74 16.37
CA PRO A 510 9.58 16.25 15.59
C PRO A 510 9.80 16.26 14.06
N SER A 511 10.90 16.87 13.60
CA SER A 511 11.29 16.77 12.20
C SER A 511 11.72 15.34 11.81
N PHE A 512 12.26 14.56 12.74
CA PHE A 512 12.64 13.18 12.46
C PHE A 512 11.43 12.25 12.29
N THR A 513 10.31 12.47 12.99
CA THR A 513 9.09 11.67 12.75
C THR A 513 8.55 11.92 11.34
N HIS A 514 8.62 13.16 10.85
CA HIS A 514 8.23 13.48 9.47
C HIS A 514 9.18 12.86 8.44
N LEU A 515 10.49 12.92 8.67
CA LEU A 515 11.47 12.24 7.80
C LEU A 515 11.29 10.73 7.82
N ALA A 516 10.96 10.13 8.98
CA ALA A 516 10.67 8.70 9.10
C ALA A 516 9.43 8.32 8.27
N ARG A 517 8.35 9.11 8.33
CA ARG A 517 7.15 8.91 7.50
C ARG A 517 7.46 8.96 6.01
N LEU A 518 8.27 9.92 5.55
CA LEU A 518 8.69 10.00 4.14
C LEU A 518 9.61 8.83 3.74
N SER A 519 10.52 8.42 4.62
CA SER A 519 11.43 7.30 4.35
C SER A 519 10.71 5.95 4.22
N ALA A 520 9.54 5.80 4.86
CA ALA A 520 8.73 4.60 4.76
C ALA A 520 8.24 4.31 3.33
N GLU A 521 8.16 5.31 2.45
CA GLU A 521 7.81 5.10 1.03
C GLU A 521 8.92 4.36 0.26
N LEU A 522 10.16 4.41 0.74
CA LEU A 522 11.27 3.66 0.14
C LEU A 522 11.29 2.20 0.59
N LEU A 523 10.73 1.89 1.77
CA LEU A 523 10.83 0.58 2.40
C LEU A 523 10.39 -0.59 1.49
N PRO A 524 9.30 -0.53 0.71
CA PRO A 524 8.91 -1.63 -0.17
C PRO A 524 9.99 -2.06 -1.17
N ALA A 525 10.87 -1.14 -1.59
CA ALA A 525 11.96 -1.47 -2.48
C ALA A 525 13.05 -2.30 -1.81
N PHE A 526 13.29 -2.10 -0.51
CA PHE A 526 14.38 -2.73 0.26
C PHE A 526 13.88 -3.70 1.33
N LEU A 527 12.57 -4.01 1.37
CA LEU A 527 11.94 -4.72 2.48
C LEU A 527 12.54 -6.11 2.69
N SER A 528 12.69 -6.90 1.62
CA SER A 528 13.24 -8.26 1.70
C SER A 528 14.67 -8.26 2.26
N GLU A 529 15.50 -7.33 1.78
CA GLU A 529 16.88 -7.15 2.25
C GLU A 529 16.95 -6.63 3.69
N ALA A 530 16.07 -5.70 4.07
CA ALA A 530 15.99 -5.18 5.43
C ALA A 530 15.55 -6.26 6.43
N VAL A 531 14.55 -7.08 6.06
CA VAL A 531 14.14 -8.25 6.85
C VAL A 531 15.31 -9.24 6.98
N GLY A 532 15.98 -9.53 5.87
CA GLY A 532 17.15 -10.41 5.86
C GLY A 532 18.30 -9.90 6.75
N ALA A 533 18.62 -8.61 6.67
CA ALA A 533 19.69 -7.98 7.45
C ALA A 533 19.36 -7.99 8.96
N CYS A 534 18.13 -7.63 9.34
CA CYS A 534 17.66 -7.72 10.72
C CYS A 534 17.63 -9.16 11.23
N ALA A 535 17.26 -10.15 10.39
CA ALA A 535 17.29 -11.57 10.76
C ALA A 535 18.73 -12.06 11.01
N VAL A 536 19.67 -11.72 10.13
CA VAL A 536 21.10 -12.01 10.34
C VAL A 536 21.59 -11.36 11.65
N ARG A 537 21.20 -10.11 11.92
CA ARG A 537 21.52 -9.44 13.20
C ARG A 537 20.96 -10.21 14.40
N GLY A 538 19.72 -10.70 14.33
CA GLY A 538 19.11 -11.52 15.38
C GLY A 538 19.90 -12.79 15.69
N LEU A 539 20.36 -13.49 14.65
CA LEU A 539 21.22 -14.68 14.84
C LEU A 539 22.54 -14.34 15.51
N LEU A 540 23.19 -13.24 15.10
CA LEU A 540 24.48 -12.82 15.66
C LEU A 540 24.35 -12.29 17.10
N ALA A 541 23.24 -11.64 17.43
CA ALA A 541 22.98 -11.11 18.78
C ALA A 541 22.90 -12.22 19.84
N GLY A 542 22.44 -13.43 19.46
CA GLY A 542 22.41 -14.59 20.35
C GLY A 542 23.77 -15.28 20.55
N ARG A 543 24.77 -14.97 19.72
CA ARG A 543 26.08 -15.64 19.71
C ARG A 543 27.23 -14.77 20.23
N MET A 544 27.07 -13.44 20.22
CA MET A 544 28.14 -12.48 20.49
C MET A 544 27.82 -11.53 21.66
N PRO A 545 28.78 -11.19 22.54
CA PRO A 545 28.58 -10.21 23.60
C PRO A 545 28.39 -8.77 23.04
N PRO A 546 27.64 -7.90 23.75
CA PRO A 546 27.14 -6.62 23.23
C PRO A 546 28.17 -5.50 23.03
N GLU A 547 29.46 -5.67 23.34
CA GLU A 547 30.39 -4.54 23.54
C GLU A 547 31.54 -4.39 22.50
N GLY A 548 31.46 -5.00 21.31
CA GLY A 548 32.49 -4.89 20.27
C GLY A 548 32.05 -4.14 19.01
N PRO A 549 32.93 -3.37 18.33
CA PRO A 549 32.71 -2.95 16.94
C PRO A 549 32.55 -4.20 16.07
N TRP A 550 31.36 -4.39 15.51
CA TRP A 550 30.96 -5.42 14.56
C TRP A 550 31.82 -5.44 13.27
N GLU A 551 32.74 -4.48 13.13
CA GLU A 551 33.63 -4.27 11.99
C GLU A 551 34.71 -5.36 11.80
N LEU A 552 34.87 -6.36 12.69
CA LEU A 552 36.11 -7.15 12.71
C LEU A 552 36.08 -8.69 12.93
N GLN A 553 34.98 -9.44 12.83
CA GLN A 553 35.07 -10.92 12.97
C GLN A 553 34.18 -11.73 11.99
N GLY A 554 34.60 -11.79 10.72
CA GLY A 554 33.95 -12.58 9.67
C GLY A 554 34.27 -14.08 9.67
N ILE A 555 34.07 -14.79 10.79
CA ILE A 555 34.38 -16.23 10.91
C ILE A 555 33.12 -17.10 11.11
N GLU A 556 32.00 -16.55 11.56
CA GLU A 556 30.81 -17.38 11.82
C GLU A 556 30.09 -17.83 10.55
N LEU A 557 29.93 -19.16 10.43
CA LEU A 557 29.08 -19.82 9.44
C LEU A 557 27.61 -19.72 9.88
N LEU A 558 26.77 -19.17 9.00
CA LEU A 558 25.33 -19.10 9.17
C LEU A 558 24.69 -20.23 8.37
N SER A 559 23.96 -21.13 9.03
CA SER A 559 23.23 -22.18 8.31
C SER A 559 21.97 -21.63 7.64
N GLN A 560 21.60 -22.17 6.48
CA GLN A 560 20.38 -21.79 5.78
C GLN A 560 19.12 -21.97 6.64
N ASN A 561 19.07 -23.07 7.41
CA ASN A 561 17.92 -23.40 8.25
C ASN A 561 17.75 -22.40 9.41
N GLU A 562 18.85 -21.96 10.04
CA GLU A 562 18.81 -20.93 11.09
C GLU A 562 18.38 -19.58 10.51
N LEU A 563 18.90 -19.22 9.33
CA LEU A 563 18.50 -17.99 8.64
C LEU A 563 17.01 -18.00 8.30
N TYR A 564 16.49 -19.11 7.76
CA TYR A 564 15.07 -19.25 7.45
C TYR A 564 14.21 -19.11 8.70
N ARG A 565 14.57 -19.79 9.80
CA ARG A 565 13.87 -19.65 11.09
C ARG A 565 13.84 -18.19 11.54
N GLN A 566 14.98 -17.50 11.49
CA GLN A 566 15.06 -16.12 11.97
C GLN A 566 14.30 -15.13 11.07
N ILE A 567 14.29 -15.35 9.75
CA ILE A 567 13.48 -14.59 8.80
C ILE A 567 12.00 -14.81 9.09
N LEU A 568 11.55 -16.05 9.30
CA LEU A 568 10.15 -16.36 9.62
C LEU A 568 9.70 -15.71 10.92
N LEU A 569 10.52 -15.73 11.97
CA LEU A 569 10.21 -15.05 13.24
C LEU A 569 9.97 -13.55 13.03
N LEU A 570 10.84 -12.89 12.27
CA LEU A 570 10.69 -11.48 11.95
C LEU A 570 9.48 -11.23 11.05
N LEU A 571 9.24 -12.09 10.06
CA LEU A 571 8.06 -12.02 9.18
C LEU A 571 6.75 -12.09 9.98
N HIS A 572 6.68 -12.98 10.96
CA HIS A 572 5.50 -13.10 11.82
C HIS A 572 5.37 -11.89 12.76
N LEU A 573 6.47 -11.34 13.27
CA LEU A 573 6.44 -10.17 14.15
C LEU A 573 5.96 -8.91 13.39
N LEU A 574 6.40 -8.72 12.16
CA LEU A 574 6.06 -7.54 11.37
C LEU A 574 4.56 -7.50 11.00
N PRO A 575 3.94 -6.31 11.00
CA PRO A 575 2.57 -6.12 10.52
C PRO A 575 2.38 -6.54 9.06
N GLN A 576 1.27 -7.21 8.75
CA GLN A 576 0.94 -7.55 7.36
C GLN A 576 0.71 -6.33 6.47
N ASP A 577 0.25 -5.22 7.05
CA ASP A 577 0.09 -3.96 6.33
C ASP A 577 1.43 -3.36 5.90
N LEU A 578 2.52 -3.66 6.60
CA LEU A 578 3.86 -3.24 6.21
C LEU A 578 4.47 -4.21 5.19
N LEU A 579 4.34 -5.50 5.45
CA LEU A 579 4.96 -6.54 4.62
C LEU A 579 4.30 -6.66 3.23
N LEU A 580 2.97 -6.50 3.17
CA LEU A 580 2.16 -6.68 1.98
C LEU A 580 2.51 -7.96 1.18
N LEU A 581 2.82 -9.06 1.86
CA LEU A 581 3.11 -10.33 1.20
C LEU A 581 1.99 -10.71 0.24
N GLN A 582 2.36 -11.21 -0.94
CA GLN A 582 1.37 -11.73 -1.86
C GLN A 582 0.72 -12.97 -1.25
N PRO A 583 -0.62 -13.05 -1.17
CA PRO A 583 -1.30 -14.21 -0.58
C PRO A 583 -1.14 -15.51 -1.40
N CYS A 584 -0.53 -15.43 -2.58
CA CYS A 584 -0.16 -16.58 -3.40
C CYS A 584 1.30 -17.04 -3.20
N GLN A 585 2.10 -16.28 -2.45
CA GLN A 585 3.49 -16.60 -2.13
C GLN A 585 3.54 -17.29 -0.76
N SER A 586 4.14 -18.47 -0.69
CA SER A 586 4.37 -19.14 0.60
C SER A 586 5.46 -18.41 1.40
N SER A 587 5.44 -18.59 2.72
CA SER A 587 6.48 -18.06 3.63
C SER A 587 7.88 -18.57 3.23
N TYR A 588 7.99 -19.83 2.83
CA TYR A 588 9.23 -20.43 2.32
C TYR A 588 9.75 -19.72 1.05
N CYS A 589 8.88 -19.51 0.06
CA CYS A 589 9.25 -18.80 -1.17
C CYS A 589 9.73 -17.38 -0.89
N TYR A 590 9.14 -16.71 0.10
CA TYR A 590 9.59 -15.39 0.54
C TYR A 590 10.95 -15.47 1.25
N CYS A 591 11.18 -16.45 2.14
CA CYS A 591 12.48 -16.64 2.79
C CYS A 591 13.60 -16.91 1.78
N GLN A 592 13.30 -17.70 0.74
CA GLN A 592 14.23 -17.94 -0.35
C GLN A 592 14.50 -16.66 -1.15
N GLU A 593 13.47 -15.85 -1.45
CA GLU A 593 13.65 -14.55 -2.09
C GLU A 593 14.55 -13.62 -1.26
N VAL A 594 14.34 -13.55 0.06
CA VAL A 594 15.18 -12.77 0.97
C VAL A 594 16.64 -13.23 0.89
N LEU A 595 16.88 -14.54 0.96
CA LEU A 595 18.22 -15.11 0.86
C LEU A 595 18.88 -14.78 -0.48
N ASP A 596 18.17 -14.98 -1.59
CA ASP A 596 18.66 -14.67 -2.94
C ASP A 596 19.00 -13.18 -3.09
N ARG A 597 18.20 -12.29 -2.49
CA ARG A 597 18.46 -10.84 -2.49
C ARG A 597 19.70 -10.47 -1.67
N LEU A 598 19.90 -11.07 -0.50
CA LEU A 598 21.11 -10.85 0.30
C LEU A 598 22.38 -11.33 -0.43
N ILE A 599 22.29 -12.43 -1.17
CA ILE A 599 23.39 -12.95 -2.01
C ILE A 599 23.62 -12.00 -3.20
N GLN A 600 22.56 -11.55 -3.89
CA GLN A 600 22.65 -10.60 -5.01
C GLN A 600 23.26 -9.26 -4.60
N CYS A 601 22.98 -8.79 -3.38
CA CYS A 601 23.58 -7.59 -2.80
C CYS A 601 25.05 -7.78 -2.39
N GLY A 602 25.57 -9.01 -2.46
CA GLY A 602 26.91 -9.34 -2.01
C GLY A 602 27.09 -9.24 -0.49
N LEU A 603 26.01 -9.31 0.29
CA LEU A 603 26.05 -9.33 1.76
C LEU A 603 26.37 -10.73 2.28
N LEU A 604 25.78 -11.76 1.65
CA LEU A 604 26.05 -13.16 1.95
C LEU A 604 26.87 -13.83 0.85
N VAL A 605 27.90 -14.56 1.27
CA VAL A 605 28.74 -15.40 0.40
C VAL A 605 28.51 -16.85 0.80
N ALA A 606 28.11 -17.69 -0.16
CA ALA A 606 27.95 -19.11 0.07
C ALA A 606 29.32 -19.76 0.30
N GLU A 607 29.43 -20.59 1.32
CA GLU A 607 30.62 -21.40 1.58
C GLU A 607 30.34 -22.87 1.34
N GLU A 608 31.23 -23.51 0.57
CA GLU A 608 31.25 -24.95 0.40
C GLU A 608 31.95 -25.57 1.61
N THR A 609 31.31 -26.52 2.28
CA THR A 609 31.93 -27.25 3.39
C THR A 609 33.15 -28.02 2.86
N PRO A 610 34.32 -27.94 3.52
CA PRO A 610 35.56 -28.57 3.03
C PRO A 610 35.57 -30.12 3.03
N GLY A 611 34.42 -30.77 3.28
CA GLY A 611 34.24 -32.23 3.19
C GLY A 611 33.34 -32.70 2.05
N SER A 612 32.67 -31.80 1.32
CA SER A 612 31.76 -32.17 0.23
C SER A 612 32.52 -32.32 -1.08
N ARG A 613 32.33 -33.47 -1.76
CA ARG A 613 32.86 -33.68 -3.12
C ARG A 613 32.31 -32.58 -4.04
N PRO A 614 33.12 -32.01 -4.96
CA PRO A 614 32.68 -30.90 -5.79
C PRO A 614 31.39 -31.25 -6.55
N ALA A 615 30.38 -30.39 -6.40
CA ALA A 615 29.03 -30.55 -6.97
C ALA A 615 28.97 -30.42 -8.50
N CYS A 616 30.11 -30.39 -9.19
CA CYS A 616 30.17 -30.24 -10.64
C CYS A 616 29.82 -31.53 -11.41
N ASP A 617 29.76 -32.70 -10.76
CA ASP A 617 29.48 -33.98 -11.45
C ASP A 617 28.11 -34.61 -11.15
N THR A 618 27.40 -34.19 -10.09
CA THR A 618 26.09 -34.80 -9.72
C THR A 618 24.92 -34.27 -10.55
N GLY A 619 25.01 -33.05 -11.08
CA GLY A 619 24.00 -32.48 -11.98
C GLY A 619 23.86 -33.29 -13.28
N ARG A 620 24.95 -33.83 -13.82
CA ARG A 620 24.94 -34.66 -15.03
C ARG A 620 24.33 -36.04 -14.79
N GLN A 621 24.57 -36.64 -13.62
CA GLN A 621 24.01 -37.95 -13.26
C GLN A 621 22.50 -37.88 -12.92
N ARG A 622 22.03 -36.81 -12.25
CA ARG A 622 20.58 -36.61 -11.98
C ARG A 622 19.78 -36.32 -13.25
N LEU A 623 20.34 -35.57 -14.21
CA LEU A 623 19.72 -35.35 -15.51
C LEU A 623 19.72 -36.61 -16.38
N SER A 624 20.81 -37.40 -16.38
CA SER A 624 20.84 -38.66 -17.15
C SER A 624 19.87 -39.70 -16.59
N ALA A 625 19.71 -39.79 -15.27
CA ALA A 625 18.77 -40.72 -14.64
C ALA A 625 17.30 -40.33 -14.86
N LYS A 626 16.98 -39.04 -14.98
CA LYS A 626 15.62 -38.54 -15.27
C LYS A 626 15.27 -38.48 -16.77
N LEU A 627 16.25 -38.64 -17.67
CA LEU A 627 16.05 -38.64 -19.12
C LEU A 627 16.12 -40.04 -19.76
N LEU A 628 16.41 -41.08 -18.99
CA LEU A 628 16.27 -42.47 -19.44
C LEU A 628 14.79 -42.86 -19.43
N TRP A 629 14.21 -43.00 -20.62
CA TRP A 629 12.87 -43.56 -20.83
C TRP A 629 12.78 -44.91 -20.12
N LYS A 630 12.07 -44.98 -18.99
CA LYS A 630 11.71 -46.26 -18.39
C LYS A 630 10.60 -46.89 -19.23
N PRO A 631 10.71 -48.16 -19.65
CA PRO A 631 9.66 -48.85 -20.39
C PRO A 631 8.37 -48.88 -19.55
N SER A 632 7.25 -48.56 -20.19
CA SER A 632 5.91 -48.57 -19.58
C SER A 632 5.59 -49.97 -19.04
N GLY A 633 5.47 -50.12 -17.72
CA GLY A 633 5.13 -51.42 -17.14
C GLY A 633 4.86 -51.45 -15.64
N ASP A 634 5.59 -50.68 -14.82
CA ASP A 634 5.50 -50.82 -13.36
C ASP A 634 4.97 -49.55 -12.69
N PHE A 635 3.65 -49.51 -12.50
CA PHE A 635 2.99 -48.60 -11.55
C PHE A 635 2.95 -49.26 -10.18
N THR A 636 4.03 -49.11 -9.42
CA THR A 636 4.00 -49.28 -7.97
C THR A 636 4.36 -47.94 -7.36
N ASP A 637 3.32 -47.17 -7.01
CA ASP A 637 3.42 -45.94 -6.24
C ASP A 637 3.96 -46.28 -4.85
N SER A 638 5.26 -46.10 -4.66
CA SER A 638 5.90 -46.06 -3.35
C SER A 638 7.06 -45.08 -3.42
N ASP A 639 6.71 -43.81 -3.63
CA ASP A 639 7.60 -42.67 -3.43
C ASP A 639 7.72 -42.41 -1.92
N SER A 640 8.33 -43.35 -1.18
CA SER A 640 9.03 -42.99 0.05
C SER A 640 10.40 -42.47 -0.39
N ASP A 641 10.44 -41.23 -0.85
CA ASP A 641 11.68 -40.48 -0.91
C ASP A 641 12.15 -40.33 0.55
N ASP A 642 13.06 -41.20 0.97
CA ASP A 642 13.96 -40.93 2.07
C ASP A 642 14.69 -39.63 1.70
N PHE A 643 14.16 -38.51 2.22
CA PHE A 643 14.85 -37.24 2.27
C PHE A 643 16.06 -37.43 3.19
N GLU A 644 17.16 -37.96 2.66
CA GLU A 644 18.47 -37.66 3.22
C GLU A 644 18.58 -36.13 3.23
N GLU A 645 18.44 -35.54 4.42
CA GLU A 645 18.69 -34.12 4.69
C GLU A 645 20.05 -33.77 4.08
N ALA A 646 20.02 -33.15 2.90
CA ALA A 646 21.22 -32.63 2.27
C ALA A 646 21.89 -31.72 3.30
N GLU A 647 23.15 -32.02 3.64
CA GLU A 647 23.99 -31.17 4.50
C GLU A 647 23.73 -29.69 4.14
N GLY A 648 23.19 -28.93 5.10
CA GLY A 648 22.60 -27.63 4.83
C GLY A 648 23.61 -26.65 4.20
N ARG A 649 23.14 -25.74 3.35
CA ARG A 649 24.01 -24.68 2.81
C ARG A 649 24.43 -23.74 3.94
N TYR A 650 25.70 -23.33 3.91
CA TYR A 650 26.25 -22.36 4.86
C TYR A 650 26.66 -21.07 4.15
N PHE A 651 26.56 -19.97 4.88
CA PHE A 651 26.88 -18.63 4.39
C PHE A 651 27.79 -17.90 5.36
N ARG A 652 28.64 -17.01 4.83
CA ARG A 652 29.38 -16.02 5.60
C ARG A 652 29.02 -14.61 5.16
N LEU A 653 29.16 -13.66 6.08
CA LEU A 653 29.03 -12.25 5.76
C LEU A 653 30.23 -11.76 4.95
N SER A 654 29.95 -10.98 3.92
CA SER A 654 30.96 -10.42 3.03
C SER A 654 31.82 -9.39 3.75
N GLN A 655 33.14 -9.53 3.60
CA GLN A 655 34.15 -8.64 4.19
C GLN A 655 34.56 -7.48 3.26
N GLN A 656 33.82 -7.26 2.16
CA GLN A 656 34.08 -6.13 1.27
C GLN A 656 33.88 -4.80 2.00
N SER A 657 34.74 -3.81 1.75
CA SER A 657 34.79 -2.56 2.52
C SER A 657 33.48 -1.74 2.55
N ARG A 658 32.55 -1.97 1.61
CA ARG A 658 31.24 -1.27 1.55
C ARG A 658 30.07 -2.09 2.13
N CYS A 659 30.25 -3.39 2.34
CA CYS A 659 29.23 -4.29 2.86
C CYS A 659 28.79 -3.91 4.30
N PRO A 660 29.71 -3.58 5.23
CA PRO A 660 29.37 -3.15 6.59
C PRO A 660 28.36 -1.98 6.65
N ASP A 661 28.65 -0.90 5.93
CA ASP A 661 27.80 0.30 5.91
C ASP A 661 26.43 0.03 5.28
N PHE A 662 26.40 -0.77 4.21
CA PHE A 662 25.17 -1.13 3.53
C PHE A 662 24.29 -2.06 4.39
N PHE A 663 24.90 -3.03 5.08
CA PHE A 663 24.23 -3.90 6.03
C PHE A 663 23.58 -3.09 7.17
N LEU A 664 24.32 -2.16 7.77
CA LEU A 664 23.77 -1.28 8.80
C LEU A 664 22.63 -0.40 8.26
N PHE A 665 22.80 0.14 7.05
CA PHE A 665 21.75 0.92 6.40
C PHE A 665 20.45 0.13 6.28
N LEU A 666 20.51 -1.13 5.81
CA LEU A 666 19.36 -2.02 5.70
C LEU A 666 18.70 -2.32 7.06
N CYS A 667 19.50 -2.62 8.09
CA CYS A 667 19.00 -2.81 9.44
C CYS A 667 18.28 -1.57 9.99
N ARG A 668 18.78 -0.37 9.64
CA ARG A 668 18.19 0.90 10.09
C ARG A 668 16.83 1.19 9.46
N LEU A 669 16.52 0.66 8.26
CA LEU A 669 15.24 0.88 7.59
C LEU A 669 14.03 0.36 8.40
N LEU A 670 14.19 -0.77 9.11
CA LEU A 670 13.14 -1.34 9.99
C LEU A 670 13.23 -0.83 11.44
N SER A 671 14.28 -0.09 11.78
CA SER A 671 14.55 0.38 13.14
C SER A 671 13.41 1.21 13.76
N PRO A 672 12.76 2.17 13.06
CA PRO A 672 11.67 2.94 13.66
C PRO A 672 10.54 2.07 14.22
N LEU A 673 10.14 1.04 13.47
CA LEU A 673 9.08 0.11 13.87
C LEU A 673 9.56 -0.83 14.98
N LEU A 674 10.73 -1.47 14.80
CA LEU A 674 11.23 -2.44 15.79
C LEU A 674 11.54 -1.77 17.13
N LYS A 675 12.10 -0.54 17.12
CA LYS A 675 12.28 0.27 18.32
C LYS A 675 10.93 0.64 18.94
N ALA A 676 9.92 1.03 18.15
CA ALA A 676 8.59 1.31 18.69
C ALA A 676 8.00 0.07 19.38
N PHE A 677 8.18 -1.13 18.83
CA PHE A 677 7.73 -2.38 19.43
C PHE A 677 8.51 -2.74 20.69
N ALA A 678 9.84 -2.55 20.70
CA ALA A 678 10.65 -2.77 21.90
C ALA A 678 10.28 -1.79 23.02
N GLN A 679 10.10 -0.50 22.69
CA GLN A 679 9.66 0.50 23.65
C GLN A 679 8.23 0.22 24.14
N ALA A 680 7.33 -0.25 23.27
CA ALA A 680 6.00 -0.71 23.68
C ALA A 680 6.09 -1.91 24.65
N ALA A 681 7.03 -2.84 24.45
CA ALA A 681 7.25 -3.94 25.40
C ALA A 681 7.72 -3.42 26.77
N THR A 682 8.65 -2.44 26.80
CA THR A 682 9.06 -1.80 28.06
C THR A 682 7.92 -1.04 28.74
N PHE A 683 7.02 -0.44 27.94
CA PHE A 683 5.88 0.30 28.43
C PHE A 683 4.85 -0.60 29.14
N LEU A 684 4.80 -1.91 28.85
CA LEU A 684 3.92 -2.85 29.55
C LEU A 684 4.12 -2.83 31.07
N HIS A 685 5.33 -2.50 31.55
CA HIS A 685 5.63 -2.36 32.98
C HIS A 685 5.05 -1.09 33.63
N ARG A 686 4.79 -0.05 32.84
CA ARG A 686 4.42 1.30 33.30
C ARG A 686 3.00 1.70 32.93
N GLY A 687 2.45 1.08 31.89
CA GLY A 687 1.13 1.41 31.35
C GLY A 687 0.01 1.13 32.33
N GLN A 688 -0.97 2.03 32.37
CA GLN A 688 -2.13 1.89 33.25
C GLN A 688 -3.20 1.07 32.51
N LEU A 689 -3.46 -0.14 33.00
CA LEU A 689 -4.51 -1.03 32.52
C LEU A 689 -5.44 -1.42 33.68
N PRO A 690 -6.75 -1.64 33.44
CA PRO A 690 -7.42 -1.62 32.14
C PRO A 690 -7.76 -0.21 31.64
N ASP A 691 -7.68 0.00 30.33
CA ASP A 691 -8.08 1.26 29.66
C ASP A 691 -8.70 0.97 28.28
N THR A 692 -9.36 1.95 27.69
CA THR A 692 -9.80 1.91 26.29
C THR A 692 -8.60 1.81 25.34
N GLU A 693 -8.81 1.23 24.16
CA GLU A 693 -7.74 1.11 23.14
C GLU A 693 -7.15 2.47 22.75
N SER A 694 -8.00 3.49 22.60
CA SER A 694 -7.56 4.87 22.34
C SER A 694 -6.78 5.47 23.51
N GLY A 695 -7.26 5.31 24.75
CA GLY A 695 -6.59 5.82 25.94
C GLY A 695 -5.20 5.19 26.11
N TYR A 696 -5.11 3.87 25.98
CA TYR A 696 -3.84 3.16 26.08
C TYR A 696 -2.86 3.54 24.95
N THR A 697 -3.37 3.78 23.73
CA THR A 697 -2.57 4.30 22.61
C THR A 697 -2.00 5.68 22.90
N GLU A 698 -2.79 6.57 23.49
CA GLU A 698 -2.34 7.91 23.88
C GLU A 698 -1.27 7.84 24.97
N GLN A 699 -1.43 6.97 25.98
CA GLN A 699 -0.42 6.76 27.01
C GLN A 699 0.90 6.25 26.41
N LEU A 700 0.85 5.27 25.50
CA LEU A 700 2.03 4.75 24.81
C LEU A 700 2.70 5.83 23.96
N LEU A 701 1.93 6.64 23.22
CA LEU A 701 2.49 7.73 22.42
C LEU A 701 3.22 8.76 23.29
N GLN A 702 2.64 9.14 24.44
CA GLN A 702 3.30 10.04 25.39
C GLN A 702 4.59 9.44 25.93
N PHE A 703 4.60 8.14 26.23
CA PHE A 703 5.80 7.42 26.63
C PHE A 703 6.87 7.50 25.54
N LEU A 704 6.55 7.10 24.30
CA LEU A 704 7.48 7.16 23.16
C LEU A 704 8.07 8.56 22.94
N GLN A 705 7.25 9.61 23.10
CA GLN A 705 7.71 11.00 22.98
C GLN A 705 8.66 11.41 24.10
N ALA A 706 8.43 10.93 25.34
CA ALA A 706 9.31 11.18 26.46
C ALA A 706 10.66 10.46 26.28
N THR A 707 10.64 9.17 25.93
CA THR A 707 11.88 8.40 25.68
C THR A 707 12.67 8.97 24.50
N ALA A 708 11.98 9.45 23.45
CA ALA A 708 12.63 10.11 22.33
C ALA A 708 13.37 11.40 22.74
N GLN A 709 12.89 12.14 23.74
CA GLN A 709 13.58 13.32 24.26
C GLN A 709 14.82 12.97 25.07
N GLU A 710 14.79 11.84 25.80
CA GLU A 710 15.90 11.37 26.62
C GLU A 710 17.00 10.71 25.77
N GLU A 711 16.64 9.84 24.85
CA GLU A 711 17.57 9.04 24.04
C GLU A 711 17.92 9.69 22.69
N GLY A 712 17.14 10.69 22.25
CA GLY A 712 17.32 11.37 20.97
C GLY A 712 16.72 10.64 19.75
N PHE A 713 16.04 9.51 19.95
CA PHE A 713 15.42 8.70 18.90
C PHE A 713 13.97 9.10 18.63
N PHE A 714 13.78 10.15 17.83
CA PHE A 714 12.44 10.64 17.49
C PHE A 714 11.77 9.84 16.36
N GLU A 715 12.48 8.95 15.65
CA GLU A 715 11.91 8.19 14.54
C GLU A 715 10.77 7.24 14.93
N CYS A 716 10.75 6.75 16.18
CA CYS A 716 9.73 5.81 16.68
C CYS A 716 8.53 6.50 17.35
N ALA A 717 8.58 7.81 17.58
CA ALA A 717 7.54 8.59 18.27
C ALA A 717 6.39 9.00 17.32
N ASP A 718 5.84 8.01 16.59
CA ASP A 718 4.69 8.19 15.70
C ASP A 718 3.45 7.46 16.24
N GLN A 719 2.29 8.10 16.16
CA GLN A 719 1.02 7.55 16.64
C GLN A 719 0.65 6.25 15.91
N ASN A 720 0.95 6.13 14.62
CA ASN A 720 0.62 4.92 13.86
C ASN A 720 1.50 3.74 14.26
N LEU A 721 2.77 3.98 14.63
CA LEU A 721 3.63 2.95 15.19
C LEU A 721 3.13 2.50 16.56
N ALA A 722 2.63 3.42 17.39
CA ALA A 722 1.98 3.09 18.67
C ALA A 722 0.72 2.22 18.48
N ILE A 723 -0.17 2.60 17.55
CA ILE A 723 -1.35 1.80 17.19
C ILE A 723 -0.94 0.41 16.68
N SER A 724 0.04 0.36 15.77
CA SER A 724 0.54 -0.90 15.21
C SER A 724 1.14 -1.81 16.28
N ALA A 725 1.84 -1.24 17.28
CA ALA A 725 2.40 -1.99 18.40
C ALA A 725 1.30 -2.62 19.27
N ILE A 726 0.29 -1.83 19.66
CA ILE A 726 -0.83 -2.30 20.47
C ILE A 726 -1.61 -3.40 19.75
N TRP A 727 -1.91 -3.23 18.47
CA TRP A 727 -2.58 -4.26 17.67
C TRP A 727 -1.75 -5.53 17.53
N THR A 728 -0.44 -5.39 17.28
CA THR A 728 0.46 -6.55 17.21
C THR A 728 0.51 -7.29 18.55
N PHE A 729 0.54 -6.57 19.67
CA PHE A 729 0.54 -7.17 21.00
C PHE A 729 -0.81 -7.81 21.36
N ARG A 730 -1.92 -7.26 20.87
CA ARG A 730 -3.23 -7.90 20.97
C ARG A 730 -3.26 -9.22 20.21
N ASP A 731 -2.80 -9.22 18.97
CA ASP A 731 -2.80 -10.43 18.12
C ASP A 731 -1.83 -11.50 18.65
N LEU A 732 -0.72 -11.10 19.29
CA LEU A 732 0.25 -12.00 19.93
C LEU A 732 -0.29 -12.59 21.26
N GLY A 733 -1.43 -12.11 21.75
CA GLY A 733 -2.02 -12.54 23.02
C GLY A 733 -1.37 -11.91 24.26
N VAL A 734 -0.64 -10.80 24.12
CA VAL A 734 -0.10 -10.01 25.25
C VAL A 734 -1.19 -9.15 25.87
N LEU A 735 -2.01 -8.53 25.02
CA LEU A 735 -3.16 -7.72 25.42
C LEU A 735 -4.45 -8.45 25.03
N GLN A 736 -5.43 -8.44 25.92
CA GLN A 736 -6.76 -9.02 25.69
C GLN A 736 -7.83 -7.94 25.78
N GLN A 737 -8.85 -8.05 24.94
CA GLN A 737 -9.99 -7.14 24.98
C GLN A 737 -11.11 -7.76 25.82
N THR A 738 -11.52 -7.07 26.88
CA THR A 738 -12.61 -7.48 27.76
C THR A 738 -13.82 -6.56 27.60
N PRO A 739 -15.04 -7.10 27.52
CA PRO A 739 -16.24 -6.28 27.44
C PRO A 739 -16.48 -5.54 28.76
N SER A 740 -16.74 -4.25 28.70
CA SER A 740 -17.09 -3.40 29.85
C SER A 740 -18.25 -2.47 29.52
N PRO A 741 -19.03 -2.02 30.52
CA PRO A 741 -20.14 -1.08 30.32
C PRO A 741 -19.71 0.26 29.67
N ALA A 742 -18.43 0.63 29.78
CA ALA A 742 -17.87 1.84 29.15
C ALA A 742 -17.37 1.60 27.71
N GLY A 743 -17.48 0.38 27.19
CA GLY A 743 -16.88 -0.07 25.93
C GLY A 743 -15.83 -1.17 26.15
N PRO A 744 -15.27 -1.74 25.07
CA PRO A 744 -14.25 -2.76 25.20
C PRO A 744 -12.96 -2.17 25.82
N MET A 745 -12.46 -2.78 26.89
CA MET A 745 -11.24 -2.37 27.59
C MET A 745 -10.11 -3.36 27.30
N LEU A 746 -8.89 -2.84 27.17
CA LEU A 746 -7.68 -3.65 27.07
C LEU A 746 -7.21 -4.03 28.48
N CYS A 747 -6.81 -5.29 28.63
CA CYS A 747 -6.21 -5.86 29.82
C CYS A 747 -4.94 -6.64 29.44
N LEU A 748 -3.99 -6.77 30.36
CA LEU A 748 -2.90 -7.74 30.18
C LEU A 748 -3.44 -9.16 30.24
N SER A 749 -2.96 -10.03 29.34
CA SER A 749 -3.29 -11.45 29.41
C SER A 749 -2.64 -12.10 30.64
N PRO A 750 -3.23 -13.18 31.18
CA PRO A 750 -2.72 -13.83 32.38
C PRO A 750 -1.27 -14.32 32.21
N THR A 751 -0.89 -14.75 31.00
CA THR A 751 0.46 -15.20 30.67
C THR A 751 1.49 -14.08 30.77
N PHE A 752 1.15 -12.86 30.35
CA PHE A 752 2.05 -11.70 30.38
C PHE A 752 1.88 -10.82 31.63
N THR A 753 1.16 -11.28 32.66
CA THR A 753 1.20 -10.64 33.99
C THR A 753 2.54 -10.83 34.71
N SER A 754 3.24 -11.94 34.41
CA SER A 754 4.57 -12.20 34.94
C SER A 754 5.61 -11.28 34.28
N ARG A 755 6.42 -10.63 35.12
CA ARG A 755 7.52 -9.77 34.68
C ARG A 755 8.54 -10.50 33.80
N GLU A 756 8.81 -11.76 34.11
CA GLU A 756 9.75 -12.59 33.34
C GLU A 756 9.30 -12.74 31.87
N ASN A 757 7.99 -12.92 31.65
CA ASN A 757 7.45 -13.09 30.30
C ASN A 757 7.43 -11.77 29.51
N GLN A 758 7.26 -10.64 30.18
CA GLN A 758 7.41 -9.31 29.59
C GLN A 758 8.87 -9.04 29.18
N GLU A 759 9.83 -9.41 30.03
CA GLU A 759 11.27 -9.28 29.73
C GLU A 759 11.69 -10.19 28.57
N LYS A 760 11.16 -11.43 28.48
CA LYS A 760 11.36 -12.32 27.32
C LYS A 760 10.83 -11.72 26.03
N LEU A 761 9.65 -11.09 26.04
CA LEU A 761 9.10 -10.40 24.87
C LEU A 761 10.01 -9.24 24.44
N GLU A 762 10.48 -8.43 25.39
CA GLU A 762 11.39 -7.33 25.11
C GLU A 762 12.71 -7.82 24.49
N GLN A 763 13.32 -8.85 25.07
CA GLN A 763 14.56 -9.46 24.54
C GLN A 763 14.35 -10.04 23.14
N PHE A 764 13.21 -10.72 22.91
CA PHE A 764 12.85 -11.26 21.60
C PHE A 764 12.76 -10.17 20.54
N ILE A 765 12.23 -8.98 20.84
CA ILE A 765 12.14 -7.90 19.85
C ILE A 765 13.51 -7.22 19.68
N ARG A 766 14.24 -6.98 20.79
CA ARG A 766 15.54 -6.29 20.78
C ARG A 766 16.61 -7.02 19.97
N GLN A 767 16.55 -8.34 19.84
CA GLN A 767 17.54 -9.10 19.04
C GLN A 767 17.60 -8.63 17.58
N PHE A 768 16.49 -8.12 17.02
CA PHE A 768 16.41 -7.66 15.63
C PHE A 768 16.84 -6.19 15.44
N ILE A 769 17.11 -5.46 16.51
CA ILE A 769 17.43 -4.03 16.46
C ILE A 769 18.93 -3.84 16.34
N CYS A 770 19.33 -3.00 15.38
CA CYS A 770 20.70 -2.51 15.29
C CYS A 770 20.82 -1.17 16.04
N SER A 771 21.77 -1.10 16.98
CA SER A 771 22.15 0.09 17.74
C SER A 771 22.87 1.11 16.88
#